data_AF-A0AAN6H2V8-F1
#
_entry.id   AF-A0AAN6H2V8-F1
#
_cell.length_a   1.000
_cell.length_b   1.000
_cell.length_c   1.000
_cell.angle_alpha   90.00
_cell.angle_beta   90.00
_cell.angle_gamma   90.00
#
_symmetry.space_group_name_H-M   'P 1'
#
loop_
_entity.id
_entity.type
_entity.pdbx_description
1 polymer ?
#
loop_
_entity_poly.entity_id
_entity_poly.type
_entity_poly.pdbx_seq_one_letter_code
_entity_poly.pdbx_strand_id
1 'polypeptide(L)'
;MLASLRSPRAVAPHTRTLRSLPTARRLYATTVTDLSALPQCGSRLHGFTLQRTKHVPALELSALHFRHDKTGADYLHVARDDKNNVFSIGFKTNPPDATGVPHILEHVTLCGSEKYPVRDPFFKLMPRSLQNFMNAMTSQDHTTYPFATTNPQDFKNLMSVYLDATLHPLLKRSDFVQEGWRIGPENPKTADEQNVKDLVFKGVVYNEMKGQVSDATYLFYIRFFEQIIPALNNSGGDPQKMTDLTYEQLAKFHKDHYHPSNSKILTYGDQPVDAHLQMLSEQLDTFDRAVVDKDIKRPITLKGPQEVTISGPVDPLTPPEAQYKTSISWLAGEPTNVHESFALQLINSLLLDGYGAPLYRTLIESGLGTDFSPNTGYDSSSGAGIFSVGLTGVSEANVPKVKDVIASTLREQAEKGFEQQKVDGLLHALELTLKHRSARFGLGLTQATTGSWFNGVDPFESMDYAAIIDTFRVNLAKGRYLEGLVERYLLNENTLTYTMAPSPTFGAELAAEEASRLQEKIAEAVSKFPSEAEAHKQLRERELELIREQDEGKSANVDVLPTLRVTDIPLQAKKEEVRDSMIDEKTKVQWRETATNGLTYFNGLAPFEGLPDELRMLVPLFCDSLMRIGTRDKSMEELEDLIKLKTGGIRFGYHASTSPHDILTAQEAFSMSGYAFDRNVPAMYELFHTILLGTDFDSPKAHGMIKELLRSGADGAVDAIASRGHSYASRHSNSRLNPAGRWAEQTSGLQQVKLITSLAAAEGDEGAMGELVQKLKALQGIAVQSLASNFRAALVCGPDASPTNESALHHFLTTTRSAAPSSPPPSPTYPPPPNPPQPTYPTLTAHTFFPFPTYQVSYTALALPTGPYTSPATAPLAILAHLLTHKHLHHEIREKGGAYGSGCSTNGLSGTLGMYSYRDPNPSNSLKIMREAGAWAAEREWSARELEEAKLSLFQAVDAPVSVDKEGLGRFLQGVDYEMEAQRREWLLSVDAGQVRLAAEGVAGRLERGEGCVTVLGAEGKFVRGDGEGWEVVEMGVGKAGAGGEAVGSG
;
A
#
# COMPACT_ATOMS: atom_id res chain seq x y z
N MET A 1 -56.74 -49.30 39.13
CA MET A 1 -58.10 -49.09 39.65
C MET A 1 -58.87 -48.21 38.67
N LEU A 2 -59.94 -48.77 38.09
CA LEU A 2 -61.21 -48.17 37.61
C LEU A 2 -61.13 -46.77 36.94
N ALA A 3 -61.24 -46.63 35.61
CA ALA A 3 -62.43 -46.78 34.75
C ALA A 3 -63.43 -45.59 34.79
N SER A 4 -63.61 -44.92 33.65
CA SER A 4 -64.88 -44.70 32.90
C SER A 4 -64.74 -43.44 32.02
N LEU A 5 -64.71 -43.58 30.69
CA LEU A 5 -65.84 -43.60 29.74
C LEU A 5 -66.64 -42.29 29.65
N ARG A 6 -66.51 -41.59 28.51
CA ARG A 6 -67.62 -41.30 27.57
C ARG A 6 -67.16 -40.41 26.39
N SER A 7 -67.40 -40.92 25.19
CA SER A 7 -67.55 -40.21 23.90
C SER A 7 -69.07 -40.22 23.54
N PRO A 8 -69.61 -39.66 22.44
CA PRO A 8 -69.12 -38.69 21.43
C PRO A 8 -70.11 -37.51 21.22
N ARG A 9 -69.72 -36.48 20.45
CA ARG A 9 -70.55 -35.92 19.35
C ARG A 9 -69.77 -34.97 18.45
N ALA A 10 -70.06 -35.10 17.16
CA ALA A 10 -69.41 -34.49 16.00
C ALA A 10 -69.68 -32.98 15.84
N VAL A 11 -68.82 -32.29 15.07
CA VAL A 11 -69.15 -31.50 13.85
C VAL A 11 -67.90 -30.75 13.34
N ALA A 12 -67.53 -31.07 12.09
CA ALA A 12 -66.88 -30.28 11.01
C ALA A 12 -65.49 -29.58 11.20
N PRO A 13 -64.71 -29.42 10.10
CA PRO A 13 -63.29 -29.11 10.15
C PRO A 13 -63.03 -27.60 10.04
N HIS A 14 -62.29 -27.04 11.00
CA HIS A 14 -61.69 -25.72 10.85
C HIS A 14 -60.18 -25.84 10.74
N THR A 15 -59.70 -25.47 9.55
CA THR A 15 -58.34 -25.04 9.21
C THR A 15 -57.65 -24.31 10.36
N ARG A 16 -56.67 -24.96 11.01
CA ARG A 16 -55.70 -24.30 11.86
C ARG A 16 -54.53 -23.85 10.99
N THR A 17 -54.51 -22.55 10.70
CA THR A 17 -53.31 -21.79 10.38
C THR A 17 -52.25 -22.04 11.47
N LEU A 18 -51.15 -22.70 11.08
CA LEU A 18 -49.93 -22.73 11.87
C LEU A 18 -49.41 -21.29 11.96
N ARG A 19 -49.50 -20.69 13.16
CA ARG A 19 -48.75 -19.48 13.48
C ARG A 19 -47.26 -19.81 13.36
N SER A 20 -46.61 -19.23 12.35
CA SER A 20 -45.17 -19.15 12.27
C SER A 20 -44.64 -18.49 13.54
N LEU A 21 -43.82 -19.22 14.29
CA LEU A 21 -42.97 -18.64 15.32
C LEU A 21 -42.08 -17.58 14.65
N PRO A 22 -41.94 -16.37 15.22
CA PRO A 22 -41.04 -15.39 14.65
C PRO A 22 -39.61 -15.90 14.82
N THR A 23 -38.95 -16.21 13.70
CA THR A 23 -37.50 -16.32 13.60
C THR A 23 -36.88 -15.10 14.29
N ALA A 24 -36.10 -15.34 15.34
CA ALA A 24 -35.34 -14.32 16.03
C ALA A 24 -34.37 -13.65 15.05
N ARG A 25 -34.79 -12.53 14.45
CA ARG A 25 -33.89 -11.61 13.76
C ARG A 25 -32.97 -11.00 14.83
N ARG A 26 -31.66 -11.21 14.67
CA ARG A 26 -30.60 -10.54 15.44
C ARG A 26 -30.78 -9.02 15.27
N LEU A 27 -31.35 -8.35 16.27
CA LEU A 27 -31.36 -6.89 16.39
C LEU A 27 -30.17 -6.50 17.26
N TYR A 28 -29.00 -6.31 16.64
CA TYR A 28 -27.90 -5.54 17.22
C TYR A 28 -27.89 -4.14 16.60
N ALA A 29 -29.04 -3.45 16.62
CA ALA A 29 -29.01 -2.01 16.41
C ALA A 29 -28.43 -1.40 17.68
N THR A 30 -27.15 -1.02 17.64
CA THR A 30 -26.53 -0.21 18.67
C THR A 30 -27.23 1.16 18.67
N THR A 31 -27.34 1.82 19.82
CA THR A 31 -27.94 3.17 19.91
C THR A 31 -27.28 4.18 18.96
N VAL A 32 -26.03 3.92 18.56
CA VAL A 32 -25.25 4.71 17.59
C VAL A 32 -25.83 4.64 16.17
N THR A 33 -26.36 3.48 15.77
CA THR A 33 -26.83 3.23 14.39
C THR A 33 -28.35 3.32 14.26
N ASP A 34 -29.08 3.36 15.38
CA ASP A 34 -30.53 3.44 15.41
C ASP A 34 -31.03 4.80 14.89
N LEU A 35 -31.71 4.80 13.74
CA LEU A 35 -32.29 6.01 13.15
C LEU A 35 -33.29 6.71 14.08
N SER A 36 -33.93 6.00 15.01
CA SER A 36 -34.86 6.61 15.97
C SER A 36 -34.16 7.45 17.03
N ALA A 37 -32.88 7.18 17.28
CA ALA A 37 -32.01 7.95 18.19
C ALA A 37 -31.24 9.08 17.47
N LEU A 38 -31.36 9.17 16.15
CA LEU A 38 -30.67 10.16 15.30
C LEU A 38 -31.60 11.33 14.91
N PRO A 39 -31.06 12.49 14.50
CA PRO A 39 -31.88 13.62 14.06
C PRO A 39 -32.82 13.26 12.89
N GLN A 40 -34.00 13.89 12.87
CA GLN A 40 -34.99 13.67 11.82
C GLN A 40 -34.72 14.57 10.60
N CYS A 41 -35.04 14.08 9.40
CA CYS A 41 -34.90 14.87 8.18
C CYS A 41 -35.64 16.21 8.29
N GLY A 42 -34.98 17.30 7.90
CA GLY A 42 -35.44 18.67 8.07
C GLY A 42 -35.02 19.33 9.39
N SER A 43 -34.43 18.59 10.34
CA SER A 43 -33.88 19.18 11.56
C SER A 43 -32.74 20.14 11.24
N ARG A 44 -32.74 21.30 11.91
CA ARG A 44 -31.66 22.28 11.86
C ARG A 44 -30.79 22.20 13.10
N LEU A 45 -29.50 21.98 12.93
CA LEU A 45 -28.52 21.81 14.00
C LEU A 45 -27.26 22.58 13.62
N HIS A 46 -26.82 23.51 14.46
CA HIS A 46 -25.56 24.27 14.30
C HIS A 46 -25.36 24.80 12.86
N GLY A 47 -26.35 25.47 12.27
CA GLY A 47 -26.24 26.01 10.90
C GLY A 47 -26.35 24.98 9.76
N PHE A 48 -26.63 23.71 10.05
CA PHE A 48 -26.87 22.66 9.06
C PHE A 48 -28.32 22.17 9.07
N THR A 49 -28.86 21.88 7.89
CA THR A 49 -30.13 21.17 7.73
C THR A 49 -29.89 19.73 7.28
N LEU A 50 -30.42 18.76 8.03
CA LEU A 50 -30.40 17.34 7.65
C LEU A 50 -31.31 17.12 6.43
N GLN A 51 -30.75 16.64 5.32
CA GLN A 51 -31.48 16.42 4.08
C GLN A 51 -32.13 15.04 4.04
N ARG A 52 -31.37 14.00 4.41
CA ARG A 52 -31.79 12.59 4.32
C ARG A 52 -30.96 11.67 5.21
N THR A 53 -31.54 10.52 5.54
CA THR A 53 -30.90 9.45 6.30
C THR A 53 -31.13 8.08 5.67
N LYS A 54 -30.20 7.13 5.87
CA LYS A 54 -30.33 5.76 5.38
C LYS A 54 -29.61 4.79 6.31
N HIS A 55 -30.32 3.77 6.76
CA HIS A 55 -29.73 2.66 7.49
C HIS A 55 -29.24 1.59 6.51
N VAL A 56 -28.01 1.10 6.69
CA VAL A 56 -27.39 0.07 5.84
C VAL A 56 -27.01 -1.12 6.73
N PRO A 57 -27.94 -2.07 6.97
CA PRO A 57 -27.70 -3.19 7.89
C PRO A 57 -26.52 -4.07 7.51
N ALA A 58 -26.28 -4.26 6.20
CA ALA A 58 -25.20 -5.10 5.69
C ALA A 58 -23.80 -4.61 6.11
N LEU A 59 -23.67 -3.31 6.38
CA LEU A 59 -22.43 -2.66 6.80
C LEU A 59 -22.47 -2.21 8.27
N GLU A 60 -23.53 -2.56 9.01
CA GLU A 60 -23.74 -2.18 10.41
C GLU A 60 -23.62 -0.65 10.64
N LEU A 61 -24.16 0.17 9.73
CA LEU A 61 -24.03 1.63 9.78
C LEU A 61 -25.32 2.40 9.42
N SER A 62 -25.33 3.69 9.73
CA SER A 62 -26.35 4.65 9.28
C SER A 62 -25.70 5.90 8.70
N ALA A 63 -26.12 6.30 7.50
CA ALA A 63 -25.64 7.49 6.81
C ALA A 63 -26.60 8.67 6.98
N LEU A 64 -26.08 9.87 7.24
CA LEU A 64 -26.81 11.12 7.40
C LEU A 64 -26.18 12.19 6.50
N HIS A 65 -26.95 12.79 5.61
CA HIS A 65 -26.49 13.85 4.71
C HIS A 65 -27.06 15.19 5.12
N PHE A 66 -26.19 16.08 5.58
CA PHE A 66 -26.49 17.45 5.95
C PHE A 66 -26.03 18.43 4.88
N ARG A 67 -26.65 19.60 4.87
CA ARG A 67 -26.22 20.74 4.08
C ARG A 67 -26.05 21.95 4.98
N HIS A 68 -24.91 22.63 4.87
CA HIS A 68 -24.68 23.89 5.57
C HIS A 68 -25.57 24.99 4.99
N ASP A 69 -26.36 25.67 5.82
CA ASP A 69 -27.40 26.58 5.39
C ASP A 69 -26.83 27.82 4.69
N LYS A 70 -25.70 28.36 5.18
CA LYS A 70 -25.10 29.60 4.67
C LYS A 70 -24.27 29.40 3.40
N THR A 71 -23.39 28.39 3.39
CA THR A 71 -22.44 28.16 2.28
C THR A 71 -22.93 27.13 1.27
N GLY A 72 -23.88 26.28 1.65
CA GLY A 72 -24.36 25.16 0.86
C GLY A 72 -23.41 23.95 0.80
N ALA A 73 -22.39 23.89 1.67
CA ALA A 73 -21.45 22.77 1.78
C ALA A 73 -22.17 21.44 2.07
N ASP A 74 -21.70 20.36 1.48
CA ASP A 74 -22.20 19.01 1.71
C ASP A 74 -21.45 18.33 2.87
N TYR A 75 -22.19 17.76 3.81
CA TYR A 75 -21.63 17.00 4.94
C TYR A 75 -22.27 15.62 5.05
N LEU A 76 -21.46 14.57 5.02
CA LEU A 76 -21.89 13.17 5.19
C LEU A 76 -21.34 12.62 6.51
N HIS A 77 -22.24 12.28 7.45
CA HIS A 77 -21.87 11.55 8.65
C HIS A 77 -22.27 10.08 8.51
N VAL A 78 -21.33 9.17 8.77
CA VAL A 78 -21.55 7.73 8.77
C VAL A 78 -21.40 7.20 10.19
N ALA A 79 -22.52 7.00 10.86
CA ALA A 79 -22.56 6.49 12.22
C ALA A 79 -22.36 4.96 12.23
N ARG A 80 -21.38 4.47 12.98
CA ARG A 80 -21.10 3.05 13.20
C ARG A 80 -20.48 2.86 14.59
N ASP A 81 -20.76 1.74 15.26
CA ASP A 81 -20.12 1.39 16.54
C ASP A 81 -18.66 0.96 16.32
N ASP A 82 -17.81 1.94 16.03
CA ASP A 82 -16.38 1.80 15.75
C ASP A 82 -15.63 2.97 16.39
N LYS A 83 -14.66 2.62 17.26
CA LYS A 83 -13.84 3.60 17.98
C LYS A 83 -12.86 4.33 17.06
N ASN A 84 -12.49 3.74 15.93
CA ASN A 84 -11.57 4.37 14.99
C ASN A 84 -12.32 5.39 14.12
N ASN A 85 -12.45 6.61 14.64
CA ASN A 85 -13.21 7.67 13.98
C ASN A 85 -12.37 8.29 12.86
N VAL A 86 -13.02 8.64 11.75
CA VAL A 86 -12.38 9.24 10.57
C VAL A 86 -13.02 10.58 10.26
N PHE A 87 -12.21 11.55 9.89
CA PHE A 87 -12.63 12.82 9.31
C PHE A 87 -11.99 12.97 7.94
N SER A 88 -12.70 13.58 7.00
CA SER A 88 -12.14 14.05 5.74
C SER A 88 -12.84 15.33 5.30
N ILE A 89 -12.04 16.27 4.79
CA ILE A 89 -12.52 17.38 3.96
C ILE A 89 -11.83 17.29 2.60
N GLY A 90 -12.59 17.46 1.52
CA GLY A 90 -12.03 17.53 0.18
C GLY A 90 -12.62 18.67 -0.65
N PHE A 91 -11.96 18.98 -1.75
CA PHE A 91 -12.34 20.05 -2.69
C PHE A 91 -12.20 19.56 -4.12
N LYS A 92 -13.10 20.02 -5.01
CA LYS A 92 -12.95 19.82 -6.46
C LYS A 92 -11.82 20.72 -6.96
N THR A 93 -10.79 20.14 -7.57
CA THR A 93 -9.54 20.82 -7.95
C THR A 93 -9.14 20.43 -9.37
N ASN A 94 -9.96 20.81 -10.36
CA ASN A 94 -9.65 20.59 -11.78
C ASN A 94 -8.34 21.33 -12.15
N PRO A 95 -7.26 20.62 -12.54
CA PRO A 95 -5.97 21.26 -12.82
C PRO A 95 -6.05 22.09 -14.13
N PRO A 96 -5.67 23.38 -14.09
CA PRO A 96 -5.74 24.25 -15.27
C PRO A 96 -4.66 23.93 -16.32
N ASP A 97 -3.55 23.34 -15.88
CA ASP A 97 -2.39 22.95 -16.68
C ASP A 97 -1.64 21.79 -16.00
N ALA A 98 -0.55 21.31 -16.61
CA ALA A 98 0.25 20.19 -16.11
C ALA A 98 1.34 20.62 -15.10
N THR A 99 1.22 21.81 -14.48
CA THR A 99 2.22 22.29 -13.52
C THR A 99 2.15 21.57 -12.16
N GLY A 100 1.08 20.81 -11.90
CA GLY A 100 0.85 20.17 -10.61
C GLY A 100 0.36 21.13 -9.52
N VAL A 101 -0.25 22.27 -9.88
CA VAL A 101 -0.74 23.26 -8.91
C VAL A 101 -1.66 22.67 -7.81
N PRO A 102 -2.55 21.68 -8.05
CA PRO A 102 -3.33 21.09 -6.96
C PRO A 102 -2.45 20.33 -5.96
N HIS A 103 -1.45 19.59 -6.46
CA HIS A 103 -0.55 18.79 -5.64
C HIS A 103 0.43 19.66 -4.83
N ILE A 104 1.00 20.70 -5.45
CA ILE A 104 1.85 21.65 -4.72
C ILE A 104 1.01 22.42 -3.70
N LEU A 105 -0.23 22.81 -4.03
CA LEU A 105 -1.10 23.47 -3.08
C LEU A 105 -1.46 22.56 -1.90
N GLU A 106 -1.68 21.26 -2.14
CA GLU A 106 -1.89 20.28 -1.08
C GLU A 106 -0.78 20.35 -0.02
N HIS A 107 0.47 20.30 -0.46
CA HIS A 107 1.62 20.44 0.45
C HIS A 107 1.65 21.81 1.13
N VAL A 108 1.53 22.91 0.37
CA VAL A 108 1.67 24.28 0.90
C VAL A 108 0.55 24.64 1.89
N THR A 109 -0.66 24.09 1.73
CA THR A 109 -1.75 24.28 2.70
C THR A 109 -1.41 23.72 4.09
N LEU A 110 -0.51 22.73 4.15
CA LEU A 110 -0.09 22.08 5.39
C LEU A 110 1.13 22.74 6.04
N CYS A 111 1.67 23.83 5.47
CA CYS A 111 2.85 24.55 5.96
C CYS A 111 2.57 25.65 6.99
N GLY A 112 1.29 25.99 7.24
CA GLY A 112 0.89 26.98 8.25
C GLY A 112 -0.45 27.63 7.92
N SER A 113 -1.17 28.05 8.96
CA SER A 113 -2.51 28.64 8.82
C SER A 113 -2.72 29.82 9.77
N GLU A 114 -3.81 30.57 9.63
CA GLU A 114 -4.08 31.77 10.43
C GLU A 114 -4.14 31.48 11.93
N LYS A 115 -4.82 30.40 12.34
CA LYS A 115 -4.89 29.98 13.76
C LYS A 115 -3.63 29.27 14.22
N TYR A 116 -2.93 28.60 13.32
CA TYR A 116 -1.70 27.85 13.61
C TYR A 116 -0.54 28.36 12.76
N PRO A 117 -0.02 29.58 13.01
CA PRO A 117 0.95 30.25 12.14
C PRO A 117 2.39 29.76 12.35
N VAL A 118 2.54 28.51 12.78
CA VAL A 118 3.85 27.85 12.89
C VAL A 118 4.21 27.23 11.54
N ARG A 119 5.50 27.15 11.24
CA ARG A 119 5.99 26.44 10.05
C ARG A 119 5.74 24.94 10.19
N ASP A 120 5.18 24.30 9.17
CA ASP A 120 4.91 22.85 9.07
C ASP A 120 4.08 22.26 10.24
N PRO A 121 2.87 22.82 10.53
CA PRO A 121 1.99 22.33 11.59
C PRO A 121 1.63 20.85 11.41
N PHE A 122 1.46 20.36 10.18
CA PHE A 122 1.15 18.96 9.91
C PHE A 122 2.24 18.01 10.45
N PHE A 123 3.51 18.28 10.12
CA PHE A 123 4.64 17.47 10.58
C PHE A 123 4.86 17.62 12.09
N LYS A 124 4.64 18.81 12.64
CA LYS A 124 4.70 19.06 14.08
C LYS A 124 3.55 18.43 14.86
N LEU A 125 2.40 18.22 14.22
CA LEU A 125 1.25 17.56 14.82
C LEU A 125 1.44 16.04 14.89
N MET A 126 2.21 15.46 13.97
CA MET A 126 2.49 14.03 13.96
C MET A 126 2.94 13.51 15.32
N PRO A 127 3.97 14.05 16.00
CA PRO A 127 4.35 13.57 17.31
C PRO A 127 3.52 14.15 18.47
N ARG A 128 2.46 14.92 18.21
CA ARG A 128 1.61 15.58 19.23
C ARG A 128 0.24 14.92 19.41
N SER A 129 -0.04 13.87 18.65
CA SER A 129 -1.34 13.22 18.49
C SER A 129 -1.19 11.68 18.60
N LEU A 130 -2.29 10.93 18.63
CA LEU A 130 -2.34 9.45 18.66
C LEU A 130 -3.03 8.90 17.40
N GLN A 131 -2.91 9.62 16.29
CA GLN A 131 -3.47 9.23 15.00
C GLN A 131 -2.91 7.88 14.55
N ASN A 132 -3.78 7.02 14.03
CA ASN A 132 -3.37 5.82 13.30
C ASN A 132 -3.36 6.03 11.79
N PHE A 133 -3.92 7.15 11.32
CA PHE A 133 -3.79 7.63 9.96
C PHE A 133 -3.88 9.16 9.93
N MET A 134 -3.03 9.81 9.15
CA MET A 134 -3.10 11.26 8.90
C MET A 134 -2.35 11.53 7.61
N ASN A 135 -3.05 12.07 6.61
CA ASN A 135 -2.46 12.31 5.29
C ASN A 135 -3.25 13.35 4.50
N ALA A 136 -2.71 13.74 3.35
CA ALA A 136 -3.42 14.43 2.29
C ALA A 136 -3.14 13.72 0.95
N MET A 137 -4.08 13.83 0.01
CA MET A 137 -4.00 13.15 -1.28
C MET A 137 -4.59 14.04 -2.37
N THR A 138 -3.82 14.21 -3.44
CA THR A 138 -4.28 14.81 -4.70
C THR A 138 -4.62 13.73 -5.72
N SER A 139 -5.91 13.62 -6.05
CA SER A 139 -6.40 12.80 -7.16
C SER A 139 -6.38 13.59 -8.46
N GLN A 140 -6.93 13.04 -9.56
CA GLN A 140 -6.91 13.71 -10.87
C GLN A 140 -7.68 15.04 -10.91
N ASP A 141 -8.73 15.17 -10.11
CA ASP A 141 -9.68 16.29 -10.18
C ASP A 141 -10.21 16.76 -8.82
N HIS A 142 -9.66 16.23 -7.73
CA HIS A 142 -10.02 16.59 -6.37
C HIS A 142 -8.86 16.34 -5.40
N THR A 143 -8.83 17.10 -4.31
CA THR A 143 -7.82 16.98 -3.24
C THR A 143 -8.53 16.72 -1.92
N THR A 144 -8.03 15.76 -1.11
CA THR A 144 -8.66 15.32 0.14
C THR A 144 -7.68 15.29 1.29
N TYR A 145 -8.19 15.58 2.49
CA TYR A 145 -7.41 15.65 3.72
C TYR A 145 -8.06 14.79 4.82
N PRO A 146 -7.79 13.47 4.85
CA PRO A 146 -8.32 12.58 5.87
C PRO A 146 -7.33 12.27 7.01
N PHE A 147 -7.89 12.08 8.20
CA PHE A 147 -7.20 11.48 9.34
C PHE A 147 -8.10 10.49 10.07
N ALA A 148 -7.50 9.59 10.84
CA ALA A 148 -8.19 8.64 11.71
C ALA A 148 -7.50 8.53 13.08
N THR A 149 -8.29 8.50 14.14
CA THR A 149 -7.81 8.36 15.52
C THR A 149 -8.88 7.70 16.40
N THR A 150 -8.43 6.96 17.40
CA THR A 150 -9.30 6.34 18.42
C THR A 150 -9.54 7.25 19.62
N ASN A 151 -8.79 8.35 19.74
CA ASN A 151 -8.89 9.26 20.87
C ASN A 151 -9.85 10.43 20.53
N PRO A 152 -10.95 10.63 21.29
CA PRO A 152 -11.92 11.68 20.99
C PRO A 152 -11.39 13.11 21.12
N GLN A 153 -10.45 13.36 22.04
CA GLN A 153 -9.84 14.69 22.17
C GLN A 153 -8.89 14.96 21.00
N ASP A 154 -8.15 13.93 20.60
CA ASP A 154 -7.27 13.96 19.44
C ASP A 154 -8.04 14.25 18.16
N PHE A 155 -9.20 13.62 17.99
CA PHE A 155 -10.08 13.88 16.84
C PHE A 155 -10.43 15.36 16.71
N LYS A 156 -10.78 16.01 17.84
CA LYS A 156 -11.07 17.46 17.85
C LYS A 156 -9.83 18.29 17.53
N ASN A 157 -8.68 17.92 18.07
CA ASN A 157 -7.41 18.60 17.82
C ASN A 157 -7.06 18.57 16.32
N LEU A 158 -7.08 17.37 15.73
CA LEU A 158 -6.77 17.14 14.31
C LEU A 158 -7.78 17.83 13.40
N MET A 159 -9.08 17.73 13.70
CA MET A 159 -10.15 18.39 12.93
C MET A 159 -9.97 19.90 12.89
N SER A 160 -9.63 20.52 14.03
CA SER A 160 -9.37 21.96 14.11
C SER A 160 -8.16 22.38 13.25
N VAL A 161 -7.07 21.61 13.27
CA VAL A 161 -5.88 21.92 12.45
C VAL A 161 -6.16 21.72 10.96
N TYR A 162 -6.83 20.63 10.57
CA TYR A 162 -7.17 20.34 9.17
C TYR A 162 -8.12 21.37 8.56
N LEU A 163 -9.15 21.79 9.31
CA LEU A 163 -10.09 22.82 8.85
C LEU A 163 -9.37 24.16 8.64
N ASP A 164 -8.52 24.57 9.58
CA ASP A 164 -7.80 25.84 9.47
C ASP A 164 -6.72 25.80 8.37
N ALA A 165 -5.98 24.70 8.24
CA ALA A 165 -4.99 24.49 7.20
C ALA A 165 -5.59 24.54 5.79
N THR A 166 -6.80 23.99 5.60
CA THR A 166 -7.44 23.97 4.29
C THR A 166 -8.17 25.28 3.97
N LEU A 167 -8.89 25.86 4.94
CA LEU A 167 -9.74 27.04 4.70
C LEU A 167 -9.03 28.38 4.91
N HIS A 168 -8.02 28.43 5.80
CA HIS A 168 -7.29 29.64 6.19
C HIS A 168 -5.75 29.44 6.17
N PRO A 169 -5.14 28.88 5.10
CA PRO A 169 -3.69 28.72 5.02
C PRO A 169 -2.97 30.07 4.88
N LEU A 170 -1.75 30.15 5.38
CA LEU A 170 -0.89 31.34 5.20
C LEU A 170 -0.35 31.47 3.77
N LEU A 171 -0.14 30.34 3.09
CA LEU A 171 0.44 30.26 1.74
C LEU A 171 1.69 31.14 1.61
N LYS A 172 2.70 30.98 2.47
CA LYS A 172 3.91 31.82 2.36
C LYS A 172 4.64 31.50 1.07
N ARG A 173 5.30 32.52 0.50
CA ARG A 173 6.15 32.31 -0.69
C ARG A 173 7.32 31.37 -0.41
N SER A 174 7.89 31.41 0.80
CA SER A 174 8.96 30.51 1.22
C SER A 174 8.52 29.04 1.26
N ASP A 175 7.28 28.76 1.64
CA ASP A 175 6.71 27.40 1.66
C ASP A 175 6.49 26.89 0.23
N PHE A 176 6.01 27.75 -0.68
CA PHE A 176 5.91 27.42 -2.10
C PHE A 176 7.25 27.02 -2.73
N VAL A 177 8.33 27.77 -2.46
CA VAL A 177 9.66 27.45 -3.03
C VAL A 177 10.31 26.22 -2.38
N GLN A 178 9.93 25.86 -1.15
CA GLN A 178 10.34 24.61 -0.50
C GLN A 178 9.61 23.42 -1.12
N GLU A 179 8.27 23.44 -1.06
CA GLU A 179 7.44 22.29 -1.42
C GLU A 179 7.28 22.13 -2.93
N GLY A 180 7.12 23.23 -3.67
CA GLY A 180 6.92 23.23 -5.11
C GLY A 180 8.22 23.04 -5.89
N TRP A 181 8.78 24.16 -6.38
CA TRP A 181 10.03 24.16 -7.13
C TRP A 181 10.79 25.48 -6.97
N ARG A 182 12.11 25.43 -7.15
CA ARG A 182 13.02 26.58 -7.24
C ARG A 182 14.32 26.23 -7.96
N ILE A 183 15.11 27.25 -8.29
CA ILE A 183 16.51 27.10 -8.71
C ILE A 183 17.40 27.56 -7.57
N GLY A 184 18.39 26.74 -7.21
CA GLY A 184 19.36 27.07 -6.18
C GLY A 184 20.62 26.21 -6.29
N PRO A 185 21.69 26.57 -5.56
CA PRO A 185 22.89 25.74 -5.50
C PRO A 185 22.57 24.36 -4.90
N GLU A 186 23.27 23.32 -5.38
CA GLU A 186 23.12 21.95 -4.87
C GLU A 186 23.36 21.90 -3.35
N ASN A 187 24.45 22.54 -2.89
CA ASN A 187 24.72 22.74 -1.47
C ASN A 187 25.10 24.20 -1.14
N PRO A 188 24.17 25.02 -0.61
CA PRO A 188 24.42 26.44 -0.34
C PRO A 188 25.50 26.69 0.74
N LYS A 189 25.82 25.71 1.60
CA LYS A 189 26.82 25.87 2.68
C LYS A 189 28.25 25.57 2.22
N THR A 190 28.42 24.83 1.12
CA THR A 190 29.74 24.43 0.59
C THR A 190 29.97 24.83 -0.86
N ALA A 191 28.97 25.46 -1.50
CA ALA A 191 29.08 25.95 -2.86
C ALA A 191 30.21 26.99 -2.97
N ASP A 192 31.12 26.78 -3.92
CA ASP A 192 32.12 27.78 -4.29
C ASP A 192 31.40 29.04 -4.80
N GLU A 193 31.71 30.19 -4.19
CA GLU A 193 31.05 31.47 -4.48
C GLU A 193 31.11 31.83 -5.97
N GLN A 194 32.14 31.35 -6.68
CA GLN A 194 32.43 31.67 -8.07
C GLN A 194 31.96 30.60 -9.08
N ASN A 195 31.49 29.43 -8.63
CA ASN A 195 31.10 28.35 -9.53
C ASN A 195 29.64 28.51 -10.02
N VAL A 196 29.49 29.09 -11.20
CA VAL A 196 28.21 29.31 -11.91
C VAL A 196 27.51 27.98 -12.27
N LYS A 197 28.22 26.84 -12.28
CA LYS A 197 27.68 25.52 -12.67
C LYS A 197 27.01 24.71 -11.55
N ASP A 198 26.79 25.29 -10.39
CA ASP A 198 26.25 24.59 -9.21
C ASP A 198 24.72 24.70 -9.05
N LEU A 199 24.03 25.46 -9.93
CA LEU A 199 22.58 25.64 -9.84
C LEU A 199 21.82 24.44 -10.39
N VAL A 200 20.83 23.96 -9.64
CA VAL A 200 19.96 22.84 -9.99
C VAL A 200 18.49 23.17 -9.67
N PHE A 201 17.56 22.40 -10.24
CA PHE A 201 16.17 22.41 -9.78
C PHE A 201 16.06 21.72 -8.42
N LYS A 202 15.32 22.34 -7.50
CA LYS A 202 15.02 21.80 -6.16
C LYS A 202 13.52 21.93 -5.88
N GLY A 203 12.98 21.06 -5.03
CA GLY A 203 11.59 21.11 -4.57
C GLY A 203 11.12 19.74 -4.12
N VAL A 204 10.31 19.68 -3.05
CA VAL A 204 9.82 18.41 -2.50
C VAL A 204 8.96 17.67 -3.53
N VAL A 205 7.92 18.33 -4.04
CA VAL A 205 6.99 17.78 -5.02
C VAL A 205 7.68 17.60 -6.38
N TYR A 206 8.60 18.49 -6.76
CA TYR A 206 9.40 18.33 -7.98
C TYR A 206 10.18 17.00 -7.98
N ASN A 207 10.89 16.70 -6.89
CA ASN A 207 11.66 15.46 -6.76
C ASN A 207 10.77 14.23 -6.55
N GLU A 208 9.63 14.39 -5.89
CA GLU A 208 8.62 13.34 -5.80
C GLU A 208 8.15 12.92 -7.19
N MET A 209 7.75 13.88 -8.02
CA MET A 209 7.24 13.61 -9.36
C MET A 209 8.33 13.10 -10.30
N LYS A 210 9.58 13.57 -10.19
CA LYS A 210 10.72 12.98 -10.90
C LYS A 210 10.93 11.51 -10.55
N GLY A 211 10.85 11.17 -9.26
CA GLY A 211 10.92 9.78 -8.81
C GLY A 211 9.72 8.95 -9.29
N GLN A 212 8.52 9.53 -9.30
CA GLN A 212 7.29 8.86 -9.74
C GLN A 212 7.28 8.57 -11.25
N VAL A 213 7.71 9.51 -12.10
CA VAL A 213 7.77 9.30 -13.57
C VAL A 213 8.95 8.44 -14.02
N SER A 214 9.88 8.12 -13.11
CA SER A 214 10.94 7.13 -13.37
C SER A 214 10.40 5.69 -13.35
N ASP A 215 9.22 5.46 -12.78
CA ASP A 215 8.47 4.20 -12.86
C ASP A 215 7.72 4.14 -14.21
N ALA A 216 8.09 3.18 -15.06
CA ALA A 216 7.52 3.06 -16.40
C ALA A 216 6.03 2.69 -16.38
N THR A 217 5.55 2.02 -15.33
CA THR A 217 4.15 1.69 -15.11
C THR A 217 3.33 2.95 -14.85
N TYR A 218 3.81 3.81 -13.95
CA TYR A 218 3.16 5.11 -13.70
C TYR A 218 3.21 6.02 -14.94
N LEU A 219 4.37 6.10 -15.61
CA LEU A 219 4.53 6.90 -16.82
C LEU A 219 3.53 6.49 -17.91
N PHE A 220 3.36 5.19 -18.15
CA PHE A 220 2.36 4.68 -19.08
C PHE A 220 0.95 5.14 -18.71
N TYR A 221 0.56 4.94 -17.44
CA TYR A 221 -0.78 5.27 -16.95
C TYR A 221 -1.08 6.77 -17.07
N ILE A 222 -0.18 7.64 -16.61
CA ILE A 222 -0.45 9.08 -16.61
C ILE A 222 -0.47 9.65 -18.03
N ARG A 223 0.40 9.19 -18.92
CA ARG A 223 0.41 9.62 -20.33
C ARG A 223 -0.82 9.09 -21.07
N PHE A 224 -1.29 7.88 -20.78
CA PHE A 224 -2.58 7.37 -21.27
C PHE A 224 -3.74 8.27 -20.80
N PHE A 225 -3.77 8.59 -19.51
CA PHE A 225 -4.80 9.43 -18.90
C PHE A 225 -4.90 10.80 -19.59
N GLU A 226 -3.76 11.44 -19.86
CA GLU A 226 -3.67 12.71 -20.59
C GLU A 226 -4.24 12.63 -22.02
N GLN A 227 -4.23 11.45 -22.66
CA GLN A 227 -4.84 11.25 -23.99
C GLN A 227 -6.34 11.01 -23.92
N ILE A 228 -6.81 10.20 -22.97
CA ILE A 228 -8.23 9.82 -22.88
C ILE A 228 -9.09 10.91 -22.23
N ILE A 229 -8.55 11.67 -21.26
CA ILE A 229 -9.22 12.82 -20.63
C ILE A 229 -8.29 14.06 -20.70
N PRO A 230 -8.03 14.64 -21.88
CA PRO A 230 -7.14 15.80 -22.04
C PRO A 230 -7.68 17.07 -21.37
N ALA A 231 -8.97 17.09 -21.02
CA ALA A 231 -9.58 18.18 -20.26
C ALA A 231 -9.17 18.19 -18.78
N LEU A 232 -8.56 17.09 -18.29
CA LEU A 232 -7.88 17.02 -16.99
C LEU A 232 -6.38 16.89 -17.27
N ASN A 233 -5.63 17.94 -16.98
CA ASN A 233 -4.18 17.88 -17.00
C ASN A 233 -3.66 16.97 -15.88
N ASN A 234 -2.38 16.59 -15.93
CA ASN A 234 -1.74 15.86 -14.84
C ASN A 234 -1.73 16.68 -13.54
N SER A 235 -2.58 16.30 -12.59
CA SER A 235 -2.76 16.99 -11.31
C SER A 235 -1.56 16.84 -10.37
N GLY A 236 -0.80 15.75 -10.48
CA GLY A 236 0.43 15.52 -9.73
C GLY A 236 1.57 16.43 -10.18
N GLY A 237 1.57 16.81 -11.46
CA GLY A 237 2.57 17.66 -12.11
C GLY A 237 3.49 16.88 -13.02
N ASP A 238 3.68 17.38 -14.24
CA ASP A 238 4.71 16.90 -15.15
C ASP A 238 6.02 17.65 -14.84
N PRO A 239 7.11 16.98 -14.42
CA PRO A 239 8.38 17.65 -14.13
C PRO A 239 8.85 18.62 -15.21
N GLN A 240 8.53 18.37 -16.50
CA GLN A 240 8.88 19.23 -17.63
C GLN A 240 8.06 20.54 -17.67
N LYS A 241 6.93 20.61 -16.95
CA LYS A 241 6.00 21.75 -16.89
C LYS A 241 5.89 22.38 -15.50
N MET A 242 6.26 21.68 -14.44
CA MET A 242 6.18 22.17 -13.05
C MET A 242 6.89 23.51 -12.85
N THR A 243 7.99 23.76 -13.57
CA THR A 243 8.77 25.00 -13.45
C THR A 243 8.13 26.22 -14.12
N ASP A 244 6.93 26.08 -14.66
CA ASP A 244 6.11 27.19 -15.16
C ASP A 244 5.12 27.72 -14.11
N LEU A 245 4.93 27.01 -12.98
CA LEU A 245 4.06 27.47 -11.90
C LEU A 245 4.63 28.70 -11.19
N THR A 246 3.81 29.73 -11.02
CA THR A 246 4.11 30.88 -10.17
C THR A 246 3.37 30.83 -8.84
N TYR A 247 3.91 31.53 -7.84
CA TYR A 247 3.29 31.70 -6.54
C TYR A 247 1.87 32.31 -6.63
N GLU A 248 1.69 33.30 -7.51
CA GLU A 248 0.41 33.99 -7.71
C GLU A 248 -0.65 33.04 -8.27
N GLN A 249 -0.26 32.13 -9.17
CA GLN A 249 -1.15 31.10 -9.70
C GLN A 249 -1.59 30.13 -8.60
N LEU A 250 -0.67 29.70 -7.72
CA LEU A 250 -0.99 28.85 -6.57
C LEU A 250 -1.96 29.54 -5.59
N ALA A 251 -1.66 30.78 -5.20
CA ALA A 251 -2.53 31.53 -4.29
C ALA A 251 -3.92 31.79 -4.88
N LYS A 252 -3.99 32.08 -6.19
CA LYS A 252 -5.25 32.21 -6.92
C LYS A 252 -6.01 30.87 -6.96
N PHE A 253 -5.31 29.77 -7.23
CA PHE A 253 -5.92 28.44 -7.31
C PHE A 253 -6.56 28.04 -5.97
N HIS A 254 -5.91 28.32 -4.84
CA HIS A 254 -6.49 28.15 -3.50
C HIS A 254 -7.78 28.96 -3.34
N LYS A 255 -7.72 30.27 -3.60
CA LYS A 255 -8.86 31.17 -3.48
C LYS A 255 -10.07 30.71 -4.30
N ASP A 256 -9.84 30.16 -5.49
CA ASP A 256 -10.90 29.73 -6.40
C ASP A 256 -11.52 28.37 -6.02
N HIS A 257 -10.74 27.45 -5.42
CA HIS A 257 -11.18 26.05 -5.21
C HIS A 257 -11.41 25.66 -3.74
N TYR A 258 -10.70 26.27 -2.79
CA TYR A 258 -10.74 25.92 -1.35
C TYR A 258 -11.81 26.69 -0.60
N HIS A 259 -13.00 26.78 -1.20
CA HIS A 259 -14.17 27.43 -0.62
C HIS A 259 -15.17 26.39 -0.09
N PRO A 260 -15.83 26.59 1.07
CA PRO A 260 -16.82 25.66 1.61
C PRO A 260 -17.92 25.22 0.64
N SER A 261 -18.40 26.10 -0.23
CA SER A 261 -19.38 25.77 -1.29
C SER A 261 -18.90 24.70 -2.29
N ASN A 262 -17.58 24.48 -2.37
CA ASN A 262 -16.91 23.45 -3.16
C ASN A 262 -16.48 22.21 -2.34
N SER A 263 -16.71 22.22 -1.03
CA SER A 263 -16.23 21.16 -0.16
C SER A 263 -17.18 19.97 -0.09
N LYS A 264 -16.60 18.79 0.08
CA LYS A 264 -17.28 17.56 0.52
C LYS A 264 -16.65 17.15 1.84
N ILE A 265 -17.44 17.16 2.91
CA ILE A 265 -16.96 16.86 4.27
C ILE A 265 -17.57 15.53 4.70
N LEU A 266 -16.77 14.64 5.28
CA LEU A 266 -17.18 13.31 5.73
C LEU A 266 -16.66 13.04 7.15
N THR A 267 -17.52 12.48 8.00
CA THR A 267 -17.10 11.84 9.26
C THR A 267 -17.61 10.42 9.36
N TYR A 268 -16.87 9.56 10.05
CA TYR A 268 -17.22 8.18 10.33
C TYR A 268 -16.88 7.82 11.77
N GLY A 269 -17.70 6.97 12.39
CA GLY A 269 -17.39 6.29 13.65
C GLY A 269 -18.52 6.40 14.67
N ASP A 270 -18.16 6.23 15.94
CA ASP A 270 -19.10 6.17 17.05
C ASP A 270 -19.31 7.51 17.78
N GLN A 271 -18.59 8.56 17.38
CA GLN A 271 -18.73 9.87 17.98
C GLN A 271 -20.05 10.56 17.57
N PRO A 272 -20.72 11.29 18.50
CA PRO A 272 -21.96 11.99 18.18
C PRO A 272 -21.78 13.10 17.13
N VAL A 273 -22.63 13.09 16.11
CA VAL A 273 -22.62 14.08 15.02
C VAL A 273 -22.75 15.53 15.49
N ASP A 274 -23.45 15.77 16.60
CA ASP A 274 -23.72 17.13 17.13
C ASP A 274 -22.42 17.92 17.38
N ALA A 275 -21.44 17.28 18.02
CA ALA A 275 -20.16 17.92 18.32
C ALA A 275 -19.37 18.26 17.04
N HIS A 276 -19.46 17.42 16.01
CA HIS A 276 -18.83 17.68 14.72
C HIS A 276 -19.49 18.86 14.01
N LEU A 277 -20.83 18.90 14.00
CA LEU A 277 -21.59 19.99 13.38
C LEU A 277 -21.27 21.34 14.04
N GLN A 278 -21.16 21.39 15.36
CA GLN A 278 -20.76 22.60 16.08
C GLN A 278 -19.39 23.10 15.61
N MET A 279 -18.37 22.23 15.58
CA MET A 279 -17.02 22.61 15.14
C MET A 279 -16.98 23.05 13.67
N LEU A 280 -17.75 22.39 12.81
CA LEU A 280 -17.85 22.77 11.41
C LEU A 280 -18.52 24.14 11.24
N SER A 281 -19.62 24.40 11.97
CA SER A 281 -20.34 25.69 11.93
C SER A 281 -19.39 26.84 12.26
N GLU A 282 -18.60 26.72 13.34
CA GLU A 282 -17.66 27.75 13.79
C GLU A 282 -16.68 28.20 12.68
N GLN A 283 -16.30 27.29 11.77
CA GLN A 283 -15.41 27.60 10.65
C GLN A 283 -16.19 28.07 9.42
N LEU A 284 -17.24 27.34 9.04
CA LEU A 284 -17.99 27.55 7.80
C LEU A 284 -18.88 28.81 7.83
N ASP A 285 -19.31 29.25 9.02
CA ASP A 285 -20.14 30.45 9.20
C ASP A 285 -19.41 31.75 8.82
N THR A 286 -18.09 31.72 8.76
CA THR A 286 -17.27 32.87 8.33
C THR A 286 -17.38 33.12 6.82
N PHE A 287 -17.90 32.17 6.05
CA PHE A 287 -18.03 32.26 4.59
C PHE A 287 -19.48 32.53 4.16
N ASP A 288 -19.63 33.22 3.03
CA ASP A 288 -20.89 33.30 2.29
C ASP A 288 -20.89 32.27 1.16
N ARG A 289 -22.06 32.02 0.55
CA ARG A 289 -22.13 31.12 -0.61
C ARG A 289 -21.36 31.69 -1.80
N ALA A 290 -20.50 30.88 -2.41
CA ALA A 290 -19.75 31.24 -3.62
C ALA A 290 -20.15 30.41 -4.85
N VAL A 291 -19.85 30.95 -6.03
CA VAL A 291 -19.84 30.20 -7.30
C VAL A 291 -18.49 29.52 -7.42
N VAL A 292 -18.49 28.20 -7.64
CA VAL A 292 -17.29 27.36 -7.64
C VAL A 292 -17.30 26.44 -8.85
N ASP A 293 -16.12 26.04 -9.32
CA ASP A 293 -16.01 25.06 -10.41
C ASP A 293 -16.43 23.67 -9.90
N LYS A 294 -17.54 23.16 -10.43
CA LYS A 294 -18.04 21.80 -10.19
C LYS A 294 -18.07 20.98 -11.48
N ASP A 295 -17.35 21.43 -12.51
CA ASP A 295 -17.35 20.77 -13.79
C ASP A 295 -16.76 19.36 -13.65
N ILE A 296 -17.54 18.38 -14.10
CA ILE A 296 -17.13 16.99 -14.14
C ILE A 296 -16.57 16.77 -15.54
N LYS A 297 -15.24 16.82 -15.64
CA LYS A 297 -14.54 16.61 -16.91
C LYS A 297 -14.79 15.20 -17.41
N ARG A 298 -15.04 15.09 -18.71
CA ARG A 298 -15.36 13.84 -19.38
C ARG A 298 -14.23 13.42 -20.32
N PRO A 299 -14.06 12.12 -20.58
CA PRO A 299 -13.18 11.62 -21.63
C PRO A 299 -13.52 12.19 -23.01
N ILE A 300 -12.56 12.11 -23.93
CA ILE A 300 -12.79 12.42 -25.35
C ILE A 300 -13.91 11.54 -25.93
N THR A 301 -14.62 12.08 -26.92
CA THR A 301 -15.55 11.23 -27.69
C THR A 301 -14.77 10.37 -28.66
N LEU A 302 -14.86 9.06 -28.50
CA LEU A 302 -14.31 8.08 -29.45
C LEU A 302 -15.28 7.92 -30.63
N LYS A 303 -14.82 8.28 -31.84
CA LYS A 303 -15.55 8.15 -33.10
C LYS A 303 -14.71 7.34 -34.08
N GLY A 304 -14.91 6.02 -34.10
CA GLY A 304 -14.01 5.08 -34.75
C GLY A 304 -12.69 4.89 -34.00
N PRO A 305 -11.79 4.05 -34.54
CA PRO A 305 -10.55 3.69 -33.86
C PRO A 305 -9.56 4.86 -33.92
N GLN A 306 -8.99 5.20 -32.78
CA GLN A 306 -7.93 6.20 -32.63
C GLN A 306 -6.69 5.51 -32.08
N GLU A 307 -5.50 5.92 -32.54
CA GLU A 307 -4.24 5.31 -32.15
C GLU A 307 -3.25 6.38 -31.71
N VAL A 308 -2.58 6.15 -30.57
CA VAL A 308 -1.53 7.00 -30.05
C VAL A 308 -0.33 6.13 -29.68
N THR A 309 0.84 6.53 -30.14
CA THR A 309 2.12 5.91 -29.77
C THR A 309 3.05 6.96 -29.18
N ILE A 310 3.60 6.69 -28.00
CA ILE A 310 4.61 7.51 -27.35
C ILE A 310 5.90 6.71 -27.11
N SER A 311 7.01 7.39 -26.85
CA SER A 311 8.26 6.77 -26.41
C SER A 311 8.27 6.60 -24.89
N GLY A 312 8.86 5.51 -24.41
CA GLY A 312 9.09 5.24 -22.98
C GLY A 312 10.49 4.67 -22.71
N PRO A 313 10.87 4.51 -21.43
CA PRO A 313 12.16 3.96 -21.05
C PRO A 313 12.27 2.46 -21.38
N VAL A 314 13.51 1.99 -21.54
CA VAL A 314 13.87 0.58 -21.65
C VAL A 314 14.05 0.00 -20.24
N ASP A 315 13.51 -1.19 -19.98
CA ASP A 315 13.81 -1.94 -18.76
C ASP A 315 15.05 -2.84 -19.00
N PRO A 316 16.16 -2.60 -18.28
CA PRO A 316 17.39 -3.33 -18.46
C PRO A 316 17.37 -4.77 -17.91
N LEU A 317 16.35 -5.15 -17.13
CA LEU A 317 16.18 -6.50 -16.58
C LEU A 317 15.23 -7.38 -17.42
N THR A 318 14.65 -6.85 -18.49
CA THR A 318 13.76 -7.59 -19.39
C THR A 318 14.35 -7.72 -20.80
N PRO A 319 13.93 -8.72 -21.60
CA PRO A 319 14.44 -8.91 -22.96
C PRO A 319 14.17 -7.68 -23.87
N PRO A 320 15.17 -7.15 -24.60
CA PRO A 320 15.02 -5.94 -25.43
C PRO A 320 13.92 -6.03 -26.50
N GLU A 321 13.62 -7.23 -26.99
CA GLU A 321 12.64 -7.49 -28.04
C GLU A 321 11.19 -7.48 -27.56
N ALA A 322 10.95 -7.45 -26.24
CA ALA A 322 9.63 -7.63 -25.63
C ALA A 322 9.38 -6.57 -24.55
N GLN A 323 9.36 -5.29 -24.93
CA GLN A 323 9.21 -4.17 -23.98
C GLN A 323 8.12 -3.15 -24.38
N TYR A 324 7.33 -3.43 -25.41
CA TYR A 324 6.18 -2.57 -25.73
C TYR A 324 5.10 -2.76 -24.67
N LYS A 325 4.46 -1.65 -24.30
CA LYS A 325 3.22 -1.65 -23.52
C LYS A 325 2.11 -1.13 -24.42
N THR A 326 1.00 -1.86 -24.56
CA THR A 326 -0.11 -1.45 -25.43
C THR A 326 -1.45 -1.80 -24.83
N SER A 327 -2.46 -0.97 -25.05
CA SER A 327 -3.81 -1.16 -24.52
C SER A 327 -4.88 -0.61 -25.45
N ILE A 328 -6.10 -1.09 -25.28
CA ILE A 328 -7.29 -0.66 -26.00
C ILE A 328 -8.34 -0.28 -24.98
N SER A 329 -8.94 0.89 -25.16
CA SER A 329 -9.89 1.47 -24.23
C SER A 329 -11.23 1.79 -24.89
N TRP A 330 -12.30 1.55 -24.15
CA TRP A 330 -13.69 1.86 -24.50
C TRP A 330 -14.32 2.76 -23.42
N LEU A 331 -15.29 3.59 -23.83
CA LEU A 331 -16.17 4.25 -22.88
C LEU A 331 -17.32 3.31 -22.51
N ALA A 332 -17.48 3.01 -21.22
CA ALA A 332 -18.39 1.99 -20.71
C ALA A 332 -19.28 2.53 -19.57
N GLY A 333 -20.48 2.98 -19.94
CA GLY A 333 -21.51 3.41 -19.00
C GLY A 333 -21.25 4.75 -18.31
N GLU A 334 -22.22 5.16 -17.49
CA GLU A 334 -22.17 6.37 -16.68
C GLU A 334 -21.99 5.97 -15.21
N PRO A 335 -20.95 6.44 -14.50
CA PRO A 335 -20.68 6.06 -13.12
C PRO A 335 -21.83 6.31 -12.14
N THR A 336 -22.70 7.27 -12.45
CA THR A 336 -23.93 7.58 -11.69
C THR A 336 -24.96 6.46 -11.74
N ASN A 337 -24.91 5.55 -12.71
CA ASN A 337 -25.71 4.33 -12.72
C ASN A 337 -24.98 3.23 -11.96
N VAL A 338 -25.03 3.27 -10.63
CA VAL A 338 -24.29 2.35 -9.74
C VAL A 338 -24.60 0.87 -10.01
N HIS A 339 -25.80 0.55 -10.50
CA HIS A 339 -26.21 -0.81 -10.83
C HIS A 339 -25.51 -1.35 -12.09
N GLU A 340 -25.38 -0.51 -13.12
CA GLU A 340 -24.69 -0.88 -14.36
C GLU A 340 -23.17 -0.85 -14.18
N SER A 341 -22.63 0.12 -13.45
CA SER A 341 -21.22 0.16 -13.04
C SER A 341 -20.82 -1.09 -12.26
N PHE A 342 -21.67 -1.57 -11.35
CA PHE A 342 -21.46 -2.84 -10.64
C PHE A 342 -21.39 -4.04 -11.60
N ALA A 343 -22.29 -4.10 -12.60
CA ALA A 343 -22.28 -5.16 -13.59
C ALA A 343 -21.01 -5.11 -14.47
N LEU A 344 -20.53 -3.91 -14.83
CA LEU A 344 -19.28 -3.73 -15.58
C LEU A 344 -18.05 -4.11 -14.74
N GLN A 345 -18.04 -3.80 -13.44
CA GLN A 345 -17.01 -4.27 -12.51
C GLN A 345 -16.99 -5.81 -12.41
N LEU A 346 -18.16 -6.45 -12.45
CA LEU A 346 -18.25 -7.90 -12.46
C LEU A 346 -17.74 -8.49 -13.79
N ILE A 347 -18.07 -7.85 -14.93
CA ILE A 347 -17.54 -8.23 -16.25
C ILE A 347 -16.02 -8.10 -16.27
N ASN A 348 -15.47 -7.01 -15.71
CA ASN A 348 -14.03 -6.84 -15.51
C ASN A 348 -13.43 -8.09 -14.83
N SER A 349 -13.97 -8.47 -13.67
CA SER A 349 -13.47 -9.64 -12.95
C SER A 349 -13.66 -10.96 -13.68
N LEU A 350 -14.77 -11.15 -14.39
CA LEU A 350 -15.02 -12.36 -15.17
C LEU A 350 -14.10 -12.48 -16.40
N LEU A 351 -13.67 -11.36 -16.97
CA LEU A 351 -12.82 -11.33 -18.16
C LEU A 351 -11.32 -11.39 -17.83
N LEU A 352 -10.90 -10.81 -16.70
CA LEU A 352 -9.50 -10.55 -16.37
C LEU A 352 -8.97 -11.31 -15.13
N ASP A 353 -9.81 -11.59 -14.12
CA ASP A 353 -9.30 -12.02 -12.81
C ASP A 353 -9.10 -13.54 -12.71
N GLY A 354 -7.83 -13.95 -12.64
CA GLY A 354 -7.40 -15.32 -12.39
C GLY A 354 -7.07 -16.10 -13.65
N TYR A 355 -6.47 -17.28 -13.49
CA TYR A 355 -5.96 -18.10 -14.59
C TYR A 355 -7.07 -18.67 -15.48
N GLY A 356 -8.30 -18.78 -14.95
CA GLY A 356 -9.48 -19.18 -15.69
C GLY A 356 -10.15 -18.06 -16.50
N ALA A 357 -9.62 -16.84 -16.47
CA ALA A 357 -10.22 -15.70 -17.15
C ALA A 357 -9.87 -15.70 -18.65
N PRO A 358 -10.84 -15.43 -19.55
CA PRO A 358 -10.65 -15.60 -20.99
C PRO A 358 -9.56 -14.66 -21.56
N LEU A 359 -9.49 -13.41 -21.09
CA LEU A 359 -8.44 -12.48 -21.55
C LEU A 359 -7.08 -12.85 -20.96
N TYR A 360 -7.01 -13.32 -19.72
CA TYR A 360 -5.76 -13.82 -19.14
C TYR A 360 -5.17 -14.95 -20.00
N ARG A 361 -6.00 -15.95 -20.33
CA ARG A 361 -5.59 -17.11 -21.12
C ARG A 361 -5.14 -16.76 -22.54
N THR A 362 -5.87 -15.87 -23.20
CA THR A 362 -5.63 -15.54 -24.61
C THR A 362 -4.54 -14.48 -24.81
N LEU A 363 -4.17 -13.74 -23.77
CA LEU A 363 -3.17 -12.67 -23.84
C LEU A 363 -1.87 -13.04 -23.12
N ILE A 364 -1.96 -13.52 -21.88
CA ILE A 364 -0.79 -13.80 -21.03
C ILE A 364 -0.33 -15.25 -21.23
N GLU A 365 -1.22 -16.24 -21.04
CA GLU A 365 -0.81 -17.66 -21.17
C GLU A 365 -0.37 -18.03 -22.60
N SER A 366 -0.88 -17.33 -23.62
CA SER A 366 -0.47 -17.53 -25.02
C SER A 366 0.92 -16.93 -25.32
N GLY A 367 1.50 -16.15 -24.40
CA GLY A 367 2.77 -15.46 -24.56
C GLY A 367 2.75 -14.25 -25.48
N LEU A 368 1.61 -13.55 -25.62
CA LEU A 368 1.58 -12.28 -26.39
C LEU A 368 2.22 -11.11 -25.63
N GLY A 369 2.11 -11.14 -24.30
CA GLY A 369 2.79 -10.25 -23.35
C GLY A 369 3.08 -10.98 -22.04
N THR A 370 3.70 -10.28 -21.10
CA THR A 370 4.12 -10.82 -19.80
C THR A 370 3.06 -10.64 -18.72
N ASP A 371 2.37 -9.50 -18.73
CA ASP A 371 1.32 -9.14 -17.78
C ASP A 371 0.38 -8.10 -18.42
N PHE A 372 -0.72 -7.75 -17.75
CA PHE A 372 -1.64 -6.71 -18.19
C PHE A 372 -1.00 -5.31 -18.19
N SER A 373 -1.48 -4.43 -19.08
CA SER A 373 -1.03 -3.03 -19.10
C SER A 373 -1.51 -2.27 -17.85
N PRO A 374 -0.80 -1.21 -17.42
CA PRO A 374 -1.12 -0.47 -16.18
C PRO A 374 -2.51 0.16 -16.08
N ASN A 375 -3.17 0.40 -17.22
CA ASN A 375 -4.54 0.95 -17.29
C ASN A 375 -5.63 -0.14 -17.44
N THR A 376 -5.27 -1.43 -17.46
CA THR A 376 -6.22 -2.53 -17.65
C THR A 376 -7.24 -2.56 -16.52
N GLY A 377 -8.50 -2.69 -16.91
CA GLY A 377 -9.64 -2.87 -16.03
C GLY A 377 -10.74 -1.83 -16.24
N TYR A 378 -11.70 -1.78 -15.31
CA TYR A 378 -12.79 -0.82 -15.32
C TYR A 378 -12.55 0.32 -14.32
N ASP A 379 -12.39 1.54 -14.84
CA ASP A 379 -12.29 2.77 -14.06
C ASP A 379 -13.61 3.56 -14.14
N SER A 380 -14.25 3.77 -12.99
CA SER A 380 -15.48 4.56 -12.85
C SER A 380 -15.27 5.86 -12.06
N SER A 381 -14.02 6.28 -11.89
CA SER A 381 -13.66 7.46 -11.11
C SER A 381 -13.92 8.78 -11.84
N SER A 382 -14.03 8.79 -13.17
CA SER A 382 -14.20 10.00 -13.98
C SER A 382 -15.67 10.30 -14.34
N GLY A 383 -15.93 11.30 -15.20
CA GLY A 383 -17.28 11.61 -15.68
C GLY A 383 -17.94 10.56 -16.58
N ALA A 384 -17.21 9.51 -16.99
CA ALA A 384 -17.71 8.33 -17.70
C ALA A 384 -16.89 7.10 -17.30
N GLY A 385 -17.45 5.90 -17.41
CA GLY A 385 -16.67 4.69 -17.19
C GLY A 385 -15.68 4.44 -18.33
N ILE A 386 -14.47 4.02 -18.02
CA ILE A 386 -13.43 3.63 -18.98
C ILE A 386 -13.11 2.16 -18.73
N PHE A 387 -13.24 1.33 -19.76
CA PHE A 387 -12.81 -0.06 -19.71
C PHE A 387 -11.59 -0.21 -20.60
N SER A 388 -10.47 -0.68 -20.07
CA SER A 388 -9.26 -0.90 -20.86
C SER A 388 -8.77 -2.34 -20.74
N VAL A 389 -8.17 -2.85 -21.81
CA VAL A 389 -7.48 -4.14 -21.83
C VAL A 389 -6.19 -3.97 -22.61
N GLY A 390 -5.08 -4.40 -22.05
CA GLY A 390 -3.79 -4.33 -22.70
C GLY A 390 -2.76 -5.24 -22.08
N LEU A 391 -1.53 -5.17 -22.60
CA LEU A 391 -0.40 -5.96 -22.14
C LEU A 391 0.86 -5.11 -21.99
N THR A 392 1.73 -5.53 -21.08
CA THR A 392 3.16 -5.19 -21.04
C THR A 392 3.99 -6.38 -21.56
N GLY A 393 5.28 -6.14 -21.80
CA GLY A 393 6.19 -7.17 -22.30
C GLY A 393 5.88 -7.65 -23.72
N VAL A 394 5.30 -6.78 -24.55
CA VAL A 394 4.86 -7.13 -25.91
C VAL A 394 6.02 -6.91 -26.88
N SER A 395 6.19 -7.82 -27.84
CA SER A 395 7.11 -7.60 -28.96
C SER A 395 6.49 -6.71 -30.03
N GLU A 396 7.31 -5.94 -30.76
CA GLU A 396 6.83 -5.02 -31.81
C GLU A 396 5.88 -5.72 -32.80
N ALA A 397 6.24 -6.93 -33.24
CA ALA A 397 5.44 -7.73 -34.17
C ALA A 397 4.10 -8.24 -33.59
N ASN A 398 3.97 -8.28 -32.26
CA ASN A 398 2.76 -8.69 -31.56
C ASN A 398 1.84 -7.52 -31.21
N VAL A 399 2.31 -6.27 -31.23
CA VAL A 399 1.49 -5.08 -30.89
C VAL A 399 0.15 -5.06 -31.68
N PRO A 400 0.12 -5.24 -33.02
CA PRO A 400 -1.15 -5.26 -33.75
C PRO A 400 -2.03 -6.47 -33.38
N LYS A 401 -1.43 -7.60 -33.04
CA LYS A 401 -2.15 -8.85 -32.73
C LYS A 401 -2.93 -8.74 -31.42
N VAL A 402 -2.46 -7.95 -30.46
CA VAL A 402 -3.13 -7.75 -29.16
C VAL A 402 -4.58 -7.30 -29.39
N LYS A 403 -4.79 -6.36 -30.32
CA LYS A 403 -6.14 -5.88 -30.69
C LYS A 403 -7.03 -6.95 -31.26
N ASP A 404 -6.52 -7.70 -32.22
CA ASP A 404 -7.30 -8.76 -32.88
C ASP A 404 -7.67 -9.88 -31.89
N VAL A 405 -6.76 -10.22 -30.98
CA VAL A 405 -6.98 -11.24 -29.96
C VAL A 405 -8.00 -10.76 -28.94
N ILE A 406 -7.90 -9.53 -28.42
CA ILE A 406 -8.92 -8.97 -27.51
C ILE A 406 -10.30 -8.99 -28.18
N ALA A 407 -10.41 -8.50 -29.41
CA ALA A 407 -11.68 -8.45 -30.12
C ALA A 407 -12.27 -9.84 -30.41
N SER A 408 -11.43 -10.83 -30.73
CA SER A 408 -11.88 -12.20 -30.95
C SER A 408 -12.33 -12.88 -29.65
N THR A 409 -11.56 -12.74 -28.56
CA THR A 409 -11.91 -13.26 -27.23
C THR A 409 -13.20 -12.66 -26.70
N LEU A 410 -13.40 -11.34 -26.82
CA LEU A 410 -14.64 -10.69 -26.39
C LEU A 410 -15.86 -11.18 -27.18
N ARG A 411 -15.70 -11.44 -28.49
CA ARG A 411 -16.78 -11.96 -29.35
C ARG A 411 -17.13 -13.40 -28.96
N GLU A 412 -16.12 -14.25 -28.80
CA GLU A 412 -16.32 -15.63 -28.33
C GLU A 412 -17.03 -15.63 -26.96
N GLN A 413 -16.59 -14.77 -26.04
CA GLN A 413 -17.16 -14.72 -24.71
C GLN A 413 -18.61 -14.20 -24.70
N ALA A 414 -18.96 -13.25 -25.55
CA ALA A 414 -20.34 -12.79 -25.71
C ALA A 414 -21.26 -13.86 -26.33
N GLU A 415 -20.73 -14.70 -27.22
CA GLU A 415 -21.47 -15.82 -27.84
C GLU A 415 -21.64 -17.01 -26.88
N LYS A 416 -20.58 -17.37 -26.14
CA LYS A 416 -20.57 -18.48 -25.18
C LYS A 416 -21.34 -18.15 -23.89
N GLY A 417 -21.27 -16.90 -23.45
CA GLY A 417 -21.81 -16.43 -22.19
C GLY A 417 -20.93 -16.73 -20.98
N PHE A 418 -21.33 -16.20 -19.82
CA PHE A 418 -20.59 -16.36 -18.56
C PHE A 418 -21.12 -17.52 -17.72
N GLU A 419 -20.21 -18.31 -17.15
CA GLU A 419 -20.56 -19.46 -16.32
C GLU A 419 -21.15 -19.00 -14.98
N GLN A 420 -22.34 -19.50 -14.64
CA GLN A 420 -23.05 -19.11 -13.41
C GLN A 420 -22.23 -19.34 -12.15
N GLN A 421 -21.42 -20.41 -12.11
CA GLN A 421 -20.57 -20.70 -10.96
C GLN A 421 -19.51 -19.61 -10.71
N LYS A 422 -18.94 -19.03 -11.77
CA LYS A 422 -17.97 -17.92 -11.66
C LYS A 422 -18.65 -16.65 -11.15
N VAL A 423 -19.85 -16.36 -11.65
CA VAL A 423 -20.69 -15.25 -11.14
C VAL A 423 -21.00 -15.44 -9.66
N ASP A 424 -21.44 -16.63 -9.27
CA ASP A 424 -21.74 -16.96 -7.86
C ASP A 424 -20.51 -16.85 -6.96
N GLY A 425 -19.34 -17.27 -7.47
CA GLY A 425 -18.06 -17.14 -6.77
C GLY A 425 -17.67 -15.68 -6.51
N LEU A 426 -17.83 -14.80 -7.50
CA LEU A 426 -17.56 -13.36 -7.32
C LEU A 426 -18.55 -12.70 -6.34
N LEU A 427 -19.83 -13.05 -6.41
CA LEU A 427 -20.82 -12.56 -5.43
C LEU A 427 -20.54 -13.09 -4.03
N HIS A 428 -20.02 -14.32 -3.91
CA HIS A 428 -19.58 -14.89 -2.64
C HIS A 428 -18.38 -14.14 -2.05
N ALA A 429 -17.37 -13.86 -2.86
CA ALA A 429 -16.19 -13.09 -2.47
C ALA A 429 -16.60 -11.69 -1.97
N LEU A 430 -17.52 -11.02 -2.67
CA LEU A 430 -18.07 -9.75 -2.22
C LEU A 430 -18.79 -9.85 -0.87
N GLU A 431 -19.62 -10.89 -0.66
CA GLU A 431 -20.28 -11.12 0.63
C GLU A 431 -19.26 -11.28 1.78
N LEU A 432 -18.15 -11.99 1.53
CA LEU A 432 -17.07 -12.18 2.49
C LEU A 432 -16.39 -10.85 2.82
N THR A 433 -16.04 -10.04 1.81
CA THR A 433 -15.43 -8.71 2.02
C THR A 433 -16.34 -7.79 2.82
N LEU A 434 -17.65 -7.77 2.55
CA LEU A 434 -18.62 -6.95 3.29
C LEU A 434 -18.77 -7.38 4.75
N LYS A 435 -18.56 -8.66 5.06
CA LYS A 435 -18.66 -9.19 6.43
C LYS A 435 -17.34 -9.14 7.20
N HIS A 436 -16.21 -9.01 6.52
CA HIS A 436 -14.89 -8.91 7.13
C HIS A 436 -14.78 -7.66 8.02
N ARG A 437 -14.25 -7.83 9.23
CA ARG A 437 -14.12 -6.76 10.24
C ARG A 437 -12.70 -6.20 10.25
N SER A 438 -12.50 -5.16 9.45
CA SER A 438 -11.22 -4.44 9.32
C SER A 438 -11.13 -3.24 10.26
N ALA A 439 -9.96 -3.06 10.88
CA ALA A 439 -9.61 -1.87 11.66
C ALA A 439 -9.55 -0.56 10.84
N ARG A 440 -9.52 -0.66 9.50
CA ARG A 440 -9.45 0.48 8.56
C ARG A 440 -10.77 0.72 7.84
N PHE A 441 -11.89 0.18 8.32
CA PHE A 441 -13.17 0.26 7.62
C PHE A 441 -13.59 1.70 7.31
N GLY A 442 -13.54 2.59 8.31
CA GLY A 442 -13.92 4.00 8.12
C GLY A 442 -13.12 4.72 7.05
N LEU A 443 -11.80 4.51 7.03
CA LEU A 443 -10.92 5.11 6.05
C LEU A 443 -11.17 4.53 4.66
N GLY A 444 -11.32 3.21 4.55
CA GLY A 444 -11.64 2.54 3.29
C GLY A 444 -12.97 3.00 2.70
N LEU A 445 -14.01 3.13 3.54
CA LEU A 445 -15.30 3.67 3.11
C LEU A 445 -15.18 5.12 2.62
N THR A 446 -14.44 5.95 3.35
CA THR A 446 -14.18 7.35 2.99
C THR A 446 -13.50 7.44 1.62
N GLN A 447 -12.46 6.64 1.39
CA GLN A 447 -11.73 6.59 0.12
C GLN A 447 -12.59 6.10 -1.04
N ALA A 448 -13.39 5.04 -0.83
CA ALA A 448 -14.30 4.50 -1.86
C ALA A 448 -15.43 5.46 -2.23
N THR A 449 -15.84 6.34 -1.31
CA THR A 449 -16.98 7.24 -1.49
C THR A 449 -16.57 8.60 -2.09
N THR A 450 -15.42 9.13 -1.69
CA THR A 450 -15.12 10.56 -1.91
C THR A 450 -14.95 10.92 -3.38
N GLY A 451 -14.14 10.17 -4.14
CA GLY A 451 -13.87 10.48 -5.54
C GLY A 451 -15.13 10.39 -6.41
N SER A 452 -15.90 9.31 -6.25
CA SER A 452 -17.18 9.14 -6.97
C SER A 452 -18.20 10.22 -6.59
N TRP A 453 -18.21 10.68 -5.33
CA TRP A 453 -19.08 11.77 -4.90
C TRP A 453 -18.75 13.13 -5.53
N PHE A 454 -17.46 13.43 -5.77
CA PHE A 454 -17.05 14.61 -6.56
C PHE A 454 -17.46 14.49 -8.03
N ASN A 455 -17.61 13.27 -8.53
CA ASN A 455 -17.99 12.97 -9.92
C ASN A 455 -19.47 12.58 -10.07
N GLY A 456 -20.30 13.03 -9.14
CA GLY A 456 -21.76 13.03 -9.26
C GLY A 456 -22.45 11.74 -8.82
N VAL A 457 -21.70 10.72 -8.39
CA VAL A 457 -22.28 9.49 -7.82
C VAL A 457 -22.87 9.79 -6.46
N ASP A 458 -24.08 9.28 -6.20
CA ASP A 458 -24.74 9.44 -4.91
C ASP A 458 -24.17 8.43 -3.88
N PRO A 459 -23.57 8.89 -2.76
CA PRO A 459 -23.09 8.01 -1.70
C PRO A 459 -24.15 7.05 -1.14
N PHE A 460 -25.42 7.46 -1.13
CA PHE A 460 -26.51 6.65 -0.56
C PHE A 460 -26.89 5.49 -1.49
N GLU A 461 -26.71 5.66 -2.79
CA GLU A 461 -26.94 4.61 -3.78
C GLU A 461 -25.75 3.65 -3.83
N SER A 462 -24.52 4.18 -3.84
CA SER A 462 -23.30 3.36 -3.90
C SER A 462 -23.06 2.51 -2.63
N MET A 463 -23.51 2.96 -1.46
CA MET A 463 -23.42 2.18 -0.21
C MET A 463 -24.51 1.09 -0.08
N ASP A 464 -25.55 1.09 -0.92
CA ASP A 464 -26.67 0.13 -0.81
C ASP A 464 -26.40 -1.16 -1.58
N TYR A 465 -25.43 -1.93 -1.10
CA TYR A 465 -25.02 -3.20 -1.70
C TYR A 465 -26.17 -4.20 -1.81
N ALA A 466 -27.14 -4.18 -0.89
CA ALA A 466 -28.30 -5.07 -0.96
C ALA A 466 -29.16 -4.75 -2.19
N ALA A 467 -29.52 -3.48 -2.39
CA ALA A 467 -30.27 -3.06 -3.57
C ALA A 467 -29.49 -3.27 -4.87
N ILE A 468 -28.17 -3.05 -4.86
CA ILE A 468 -27.30 -3.27 -6.01
C ILE A 468 -27.30 -4.76 -6.41
N ILE A 469 -27.06 -5.66 -5.45
CA ILE A 469 -27.00 -7.11 -5.70
C ILE A 469 -28.38 -7.66 -6.11
N ASP A 470 -29.47 -7.20 -5.47
CA ASP A 470 -30.82 -7.66 -5.81
C ASP A 470 -31.20 -7.22 -7.23
N THR A 471 -30.90 -5.97 -7.59
CA THR A 471 -31.12 -5.46 -8.96
C THR A 471 -30.27 -6.22 -9.98
N PHE A 472 -29.01 -6.50 -9.64
CA PHE A 472 -28.13 -7.31 -10.46
C PHE A 472 -28.71 -8.70 -10.71
N ARG A 473 -29.17 -9.41 -9.66
CA ARG A 473 -29.79 -10.74 -9.77
C ARG A 473 -31.05 -10.72 -10.63
N VAL A 474 -31.90 -9.70 -10.48
CA VAL A 474 -33.10 -9.53 -11.32
C VAL A 474 -32.74 -9.34 -12.78
N ASN A 475 -31.70 -8.55 -13.08
CA ASN A 475 -31.26 -8.34 -14.45
C ASN A 475 -30.60 -9.60 -15.03
N LEU A 476 -29.75 -10.28 -14.25
CA LEU A 476 -29.12 -11.54 -14.65
C LEU A 476 -30.16 -12.61 -15.01
N ALA A 477 -31.25 -12.71 -14.23
CA ALA A 477 -32.34 -13.66 -14.47
C ALA A 477 -33.11 -13.44 -15.79
N LYS A 478 -33.00 -12.26 -16.42
CA LYS A 478 -33.59 -11.99 -17.75
C LYS A 478 -32.84 -12.70 -18.88
N GLY A 479 -31.65 -13.24 -18.60
CA GLY A 479 -30.77 -13.88 -19.58
C GLY A 479 -30.00 -12.87 -20.43
N ARG A 480 -28.78 -13.24 -20.82
CA ARG A 480 -27.88 -12.44 -21.67
C ARG A 480 -27.58 -11.01 -21.17
N TYR A 481 -27.72 -10.74 -19.88
CA TYR A 481 -27.53 -9.39 -19.35
C TYR A 481 -26.06 -8.95 -19.44
N LEU A 482 -25.14 -9.80 -18.99
CA LEU A 482 -23.70 -9.51 -19.01
C LEU A 482 -23.17 -9.48 -20.45
N GLU A 483 -23.61 -10.44 -21.26
CA GLU A 483 -23.28 -10.57 -22.68
C GLU A 483 -23.75 -9.34 -23.46
N GLY A 484 -24.96 -8.86 -23.21
CA GLY A 484 -25.49 -7.65 -23.83
C GLY A 484 -24.71 -6.38 -23.45
N LEU A 485 -24.13 -6.32 -22.25
CA LEU A 485 -23.25 -5.22 -21.85
C LEU A 485 -21.90 -5.29 -22.56
N VAL A 486 -21.31 -6.49 -22.72
CA VAL A 486 -20.09 -6.70 -23.52
C VAL A 486 -20.33 -6.30 -24.98
N GLU A 487 -21.43 -6.75 -25.58
CA GLU A 487 -21.82 -6.38 -26.95
C GLU A 487 -21.99 -4.88 -27.11
N ARG A 488 -22.65 -4.23 -26.15
CA ARG A 488 -22.93 -2.80 -26.20
C ARG A 488 -21.67 -1.94 -26.06
N TYR A 489 -20.80 -2.26 -25.12
CA TYR A 489 -19.68 -1.38 -24.75
C TYR A 489 -18.33 -1.78 -25.32
N LEU A 490 -18.07 -3.08 -25.48
CA LEU A 490 -16.74 -3.60 -25.80
C LEU A 490 -16.63 -4.18 -27.22
N LEU A 491 -17.75 -4.54 -27.86
CA LEU A 491 -17.78 -5.04 -29.25
C LEU A 491 -18.13 -3.95 -30.26
N ASN A 492 -17.33 -2.89 -30.30
CA ASN A 492 -17.43 -1.82 -31.29
C ASN A 492 -16.06 -1.21 -31.62
N GLU A 493 -16.01 -0.41 -32.69
CA GLU A 493 -14.80 0.21 -33.22
C GLU A 493 -14.49 1.59 -32.61
N ASN A 494 -15.28 2.09 -31.66
CA ASN A 494 -15.03 3.40 -31.03
C ASN A 494 -14.01 3.25 -29.90
N THR A 495 -12.74 3.09 -30.26
CA THR A 495 -11.67 2.75 -29.33
C THR A 495 -10.51 3.74 -29.35
N LEU A 496 -9.78 3.79 -28.24
CA LEU A 496 -8.42 4.36 -28.19
C LEU A 496 -7.42 3.23 -27.99
N THR A 497 -6.56 3.00 -28.98
CA THR A 497 -5.35 2.19 -28.84
C THR A 497 -4.21 3.08 -28.38
N TYR A 498 -3.61 2.76 -27.24
CA TYR A 498 -2.49 3.51 -26.67
C TYR A 498 -1.28 2.60 -26.50
N THR A 499 -0.16 3.00 -27.09
CA THR A 499 1.10 2.24 -27.11
C THR A 499 2.26 3.08 -26.59
N MET A 500 3.07 2.51 -25.70
CA MET A 500 4.36 3.05 -25.30
C MET A 500 5.47 2.16 -25.85
N ALA A 501 6.26 2.71 -26.77
CA ALA A 501 7.38 2.05 -27.43
C ALA A 501 8.68 2.28 -26.67
N PRO A 502 9.50 1.25 -26.43
CA PRO A 502 10.79 1.41 -25.76
C PRO A 502 11.74 2.26 -26.60
N SER A 503 12.38 3.26 -25.98
CA SER A 503 13.38 4.11 -26.61
C SER A 503 14.70 4.08 -25.82
N PRO A 504 15.81 3.57 -26.41
CA PRO A 504 17.13 3.59 -25.78
C PRO A 504 17.65 5.00 -25.46
N THR A 505 17.16 6.02 -26.15
CA THR A 505 17.56 7.42 -25.96
C THR A 505 16.67 8.18 -24.99
N PHE A 506 15.57 7.59 -24.50
CA PHE A 506 14.58 8.26 -23.65
C PHE A 506 15.21 8.96 -22.44
N GLY A 507 16.06 8.25 -21.68
CA GLY A 507 16.73 8.82 -20.51
C GLY A 507 17.69 9.96 -20.87
N ALA A 508 18.40 9.85 -21.99
CA ALA A 508 19.32 10.89 -22.46
C ALA A 508 18.58 12.13 -22.97
N GLU A 509 17.46 11.94 -23.68
CA GLU A 509 16.58 13.01 -24.16
C GLU A 509 15.95 13.77 -22.99
N LEU A 510 15.46 13.04 -21.97
CA LEU A 510 14.91 13.64 -20.76
C LEU A 510 15.95 14.45 -19.99
N ALA A 511 17.17 13.93 -19.84
CA ALA A 511 18.26 14.65 -19.20
C ALA A 511 18.69 15.90 -20.01
N ALA A 512 18.72 15.81 -21.33
CA ALA A 512 19.03 16.95 -22.21
C ALA A 512 17.95 18.03 -22.15
N GLU A 513 16.67 17.65 -22.11
CA GLU A 513 15.57 18.59 -21.93
C GLU A 513 15.66 19.30 -20.58
N GLU A 514 15.86 18.57 -19.47
CA GLU A 514 16.01 19.18 -18.15
C GLU A 514 17.19 20.16 -18.11
N ALA A 515 18.33 19.78 -18.70
CA ALA A 515 19.51 20.65 -18.77
C ALA A 515 19.22 21.93 -19.58
N SER A 516 18.54 21.82 -20.73
CA SER A 516 18.15 22.98 -21.54
C SER A 516 17.19 23.90 -20.79
N ARG A 517 16.14 23.33 -20.20
CA ARG A 517 15.13 24.07 -19.42
C ARG A 517 15.74 24.75 -18.20
N LEU A 518 16.69 24.10 -17.53
CA LEU A 518 17.44 24.70 -16.43
C LEU A 518 18.24 25.92 -16.90
N GLN A 519 18.96 25.82 -18.03
CA GLN A 519 19.70 26.95 -18.59
C GLN A 519 18.77 28.10 -18.98
N GLU A 520 17.61 27.82 -19.58
CA GLU A 520 16.60 28.83 -19.92
C GLU A 520 16.07 29.54 -18.68
N LYS A 521 15.70 28.79 -17.62
CA LYS A 521 15.19 29.36 -16.38
C LYS A 521 16.27 30.14 -15.61
N ILE A 522 17.53 29.70 -15.66
CA ILE A 522 18.67 30.48 -15.14
C ILE A 522 18.80 31.79 -15.92
N ALA A 523 18.78 31.77 -17.26
CA ALA A 523 18.86 32.97 -18.07
C ALA A 523 17.69 33.94 -17.80
N GLU A 524 16.47 33.42 -17.65
CA GLU A 524 15.29 34.20 -17.26
C GLU A 524 15.48 34.85 -15.88
N ALA A 525 15.96 34.08 -14.90
CA ALA A 525 16.24 34.59 -13.57
C ALA A 525 17.33 35.67 -13.59
N VAL A 526 18.42 35.44 -14.32
CA VAL A 526 19.55 36.36 -14.47
C VAL A 526 19.13 37.66 -15.14
N SER A 527 18.25 37.60 -16.15
CA SER A 527 17.76 38.79 -16.87
C SER A 527 17.06 39.82 -15.99
N LYS A 528 16.59 39.41 -14.80
CA LYS A 528 15.93 40.27 -13.80
C LYS A 528 16.93 41.05 -12.93
N PHE A 529 18.24 40.82 -13.10
CA PHE A 529 19.31 41.47 -12.34
C PHE A 529 20.30 42.21 -13.24
N PRO A 530 21.05 43.20 -12.71
CA PRO A 530 22.00 43.99 -13.50
C PRO A 530 23.19 43.21 -14.07
N SER A 531 23.56 42.08 -13.44
CA SER A 531 24.65 41.22 -13.89
C SER A 531 24.41 39.77 -13.44
N GLU A 532 25.05 38.82 -14.13
CA GLU A 532 25.02 37.40 -13.79
C GLU A 532 25.58 37.13 -12.39
N ALA A 533 26.68 37.79 -12.02
CA ALA A 533 27.24 37.67 -10.67
C ALA A 533 26.26 38.10 -9.57
N GLU A 534 25.52 39.20 -9.78
CA GLU A 534 24.52 39.65 -8.83
C GLU A 534 23.32 38.70 -8.78
N ALA A 535 22.88 38.17 -9.92
CA ALA A 535 21.80 37.16 -9.96
C ALA A 535 22.17 35.89 -9.18
N HIS A 536 23.36 35.35 -9.40
CA HIS A 536 23.85 34.15 -8.70
C HIS A 536 23.98 34.40 -7.20
N LYS A 537 24.50 35.58 -6.81
CA LYS A 537 24.55 35.99 -5.41
C LYS A 537 23.16 36.05 -4.78
N GLN A 538 22.19 36.64 -5.45
CA GLN A 538 20.81 36.76 -4.97
C GLN A 538 20.09 35.41 -4.88
N LEU A 539 20.30 34.50 -5.84
CA LEU A 539 19.78 33.12 -5.75
C LEU A 539 20.36 32.36 -4.56
N ARG A 540 21.66 32.53 -4.29
CA ARG A 540 22.32 31.94 -3.11
C ARG A 540 21.81 32.57 -1.81
N GLU A 541 21.65 33.89 -1.76
CA GLU A 541 21.10 34.60 -0.60
C GLU A 541 19.68 34.13 -0.26
N ARG A 542 18.82 33.91 -1.27
CA ARG A 542 17.47 33.34 -1.07
C ARG A 542 17.50 31.93 -0.51
N GLU A 543 18.42 31.07 -0.97
CA GLU A 543 18.56 29.72 -0.42
C GLU A 543 19.05 29.76 1.04
N LEU A 544 19.97 30.67 1.36
CA LEU A 544 20.43 30.89 2.73
C LEU A 544 19.32 31.47 3.62
N GLU A 545 18.47 32.35 3.08
CA GLU A 545 17.29 32.88 3.78
C GLU A 545 16.26 31.79 4.07
N LEU A 546 15.97 30.93 3.10
CA LEU A 546 15.11 29.76 3.29
C LEU A 546 15.66 28.84 4.37
N ILE A 547 16.98 28.56 4.37
CA ILE A 547 17.62 27.77 5.42
C ILE A 547 17.50 28.44 6.79
N ARG A 548 17.66 29.77 6.87
CA ARG A 548 17.45 30.50 8.12
C ARG A 548 16.01 30.38 8.60
N GLU A 549 15.03 30.54 7.73
CA GLU A 549 13.62 30.37 8.10
C GLU A 549 13.31 28.93 8.56
N GLN A 550 13.90 27.93 7.91
CA GLN A 550 13.82 26.52 8.33
C GLN A 550 14.46 26.31 9.72
N ASP A 551 15.66 26.84 9.96
CA ASP A 551 16.37 26.75 11.23
C ASP A 551 15.62 27.50 12.36
N GLU A 552 15.04 28.67 12.08
CA GLU A 552 14.18 29.41 13.00
C GLU A 552 12.90 28.63 13.32
N GLY A 553 12.25 28.06 12.30
CA GLY A 553 11.05 27.23 12.42
C GLY A 553 11.24 25.99 13.30
N LYS A 554 12.46 25.47 13.38
CA LYS A 554 12.86 24.34 14.24
C LYS A 554 12.86 24.71 15.73
N SER A 555 13.22 25.95 16.06
CA SER A 555 13.30 26.44 17.44
C SER A 555 12.09 27.27 17.87
N ALA A 556 11.15 27.53 16.95
CA ALA A 556 9.94 28.27 17.20
C ALA A 556 9.07 27.62 18.29
N ASN A 557 8.39 28.47 19.08
CA ASN A 557 7.39 28.00 20.02
C ASN A 557 6.19 27.42 19.25
N VAL A 558 5.83 26.17 19.57
CA VAL A 558 4.74 25.41 18.93
C VAL A 558 3.55 25.16 19.86
N ASP A 559 3.46 25.88 20.99
CA ASP A 559 2.40 25.74 22.00
C ASP A 559 1.02 26.15 21.49
N VAL A 560 0.97 26.92 20.39
CA VAL A 560 -0.28 27.22 19.68
C VAL A 560 -0.91 25.97 19.05
N LEU A 561 -0.10 24.95 18.71
CA LEU A 561 -0.63 23.68 18.22
C LEU A 561 -1.26 22.90 19.36
N PRO A 562 -2.40 22.24 19.12
CA PRO A 562 -2.94 21.32 20.12
C PRO A 562 -1.99 20.14 20.33
N THR A 563 -2.14 19.48 21.47
CA THR A 563 -1.43 18.24 21.74
C THR A 563 -2.09 17.42 22.82
N LEU A 564 -1.94 16.11 22.71
CA LEU A 564 -2.12 15.18 23.81
C LEU A 564 -0.93 15.19 24.77
N ARG A 565 -1.12 14.49 25.89
CA ARG A 565 -0.11 14.19 26.89
C ARG A 565 0.08 12.70 26.99
N VAL A 566 1.21 12.28 27.55
CA VAL A 566 1.47 10.85 27.83
C VAL A 566 0.39 10.26 28.76
N THR A 567 -0.25 11.08 29.60
CA THR A 567 -1.39 10.66 30.44
C THR A 567 -2.65 10.29 29.65
N ASP A 568 -2.75 10.69 28.37
CA ASP A 568 -3.85 10.30 27.48
C ASP A 568 -3.62 8.92 26.85
N ILE A 569 -2.43 8.34 27.05
CA ILE A 569 -2.09 6.97 26.65
C ILE A 569 -2.56 6.02 27.77
N PRO A 570 -3.39 5.01 27.48
CA PRO A 570 -3.78 4.02 28.48
C PRO A 570 -2.55 3.33 29.10
N LEU A 571 -2.51 3.20 30.42
CA LEU A 571 -1.38 2.52 31.08
C LEU A 571 -1.31 1.03 30.74
N GLN A 572 -2.46 0.40 30.49
CA GLN A 572 -2.58 -1.00 30.11
C GLN A 572 -3.24 -1.11 28.74
N ALA A 573 -2.65 -1.93 27.87
CA ALA A 573 -3.28 -2.30 26.61
C ALA A 573 -4.47 -3.23 26.87
N LYS A 574 -5.40 -3.31 25.91
CA LYS A 574 -6.49 -4.29 25.96
C LYS A 574 -5.89 -5.69 25.85
N LYS A 575 -6.12 -6.53 26.87
CA LYS A 575 -5.74 -7.94 26.81
C LYS A 575 -6.70 -8.69 25.90
N GLU A 576 -6.15 -9.29 24.85
CA GLU A 576 -6.92 -10.19 24.01
C GLU A 576 -6.84 -11.61 24.56
N GLU A 577 -7.94 -12.05 25.19
CA GLU A 577 -8.10 -13.44 25.64
C GLU A 577 -7.89 -14.42 24.49
N VAL A 578 -6.98 -15.37 24.71
CA VAL A 578 -6.67 -16.49 23.83
C VAL A 578 -6.67 -17.78 24.65
N ARG A 579 -7.14 -18.87 24.04
CA ARG A 579 -7.16 -20.20 24.65
C ARG A 579 -6.24 -21.12 23.87
N ASP A 580 -5.34 -21.81 24.55
CA ASP A 580 -4.50 -22.83 23.92
C ASP A 580 -5.17 -24.21 24.03
N SER A 581 -5.03 -25.03 23.00
CA SER A 581 -5.33 -26.45 23.04
C SER A 581 -4.29 -27.28 22.30
N MET A 582 -4.34 -28.59 22.53
CA MET A 582 -3.61 -29.59 21.75
C MET A 582 -4.65 -30.44 21.03
N ILE A 583 -4.62 -30.45 19.70
CA ILE A 583 -5.52 -31.32 18.90
C ILE A 583 -5.02 -32.77 18.88
N ASP A 584 -3.70 -32.93 18.97
CA ASP A 584 -3.00 -34.21 19.13
C ASP A 584 -1.62 -33.95 19.79
N GLU A 585 -0.79 -34.98 19.95
CA GLU A 585 0.52 -34.87 20.59
C GLU A 585 1.52 -33.94 19.87
N LYS A 586 1.26 -33.59 18.60
CA LYS A 586 2.18 -32.84 17.72
C LYS A 586 1.64 -31.46 17.31
N THR A 587 0.41 -31.12 17.70
CA THR A 587 -0.29 -29.95 17.18
C THR A 587 -0.78 -29.02 18.27
N LYS A 588 -0.15 -27.84 18.34
CA LYS A 588 -0.58 -26.74 19.21
C LYS A 588 -1.55 -25.83 18.47
N VAL A 589 -2.63 -25.44 19.13
CA VAL A 589 -3.61 -24.52 18.56
C VAL A 589 -3.90 -23.37 19.50
N GLN A 590 -3.81 -22.14 18.98
CA GLN A 590 -4.27 -20.93 19.65
C GLN A 590 -5.64 -20.54 19.14
N TRP A 591 -6.59 -20.33 20.05
CA TRP A 591 -7.97 -19.93 19.75
C TRP A 591 -8.23 -18.51 20.23
N ARG A 592 -8.73 -17.68 19.32
CA ARG A 592 -9.31 -16.37 19.62
C ARG A 592 -10.81 -16.43 19.31
N GLU A 593 -11.60 -16.59 20.36
CA GLU A 593 -13.06 -16.73 20.26
C GLU A 593 -13.72 -15.36 20.41
N THR A 594 -14.11 -14.73 19.30
CA THR A 594 -14.61 -13.35 19.24
C THR A 594 -15.68 -13.18 18.15
N ALA A 595 -16.37 -12.04 18.12
CA ALA A 595 -17.41 -11.77 17.14
C ALA A 595 -16.81 -11.48 15.75
N THR A 596 -16.76 -12.51 14.90
CA THR A 596 -16.17 -12.46 13.55
C THR A 596 -17.20 -12.31 12.41
N ASN A 597 -18.49 -12.12 12.74
CA ASN A 597 -19.59 -12.09 11.76
C ASN A 597 -19.76 -13.39 10.95
N GLY A 598 -19.53 -14.54 11.60
CA GLY A 598 -19.69 -15.87 11.01
C GLY A 598 -18.54 -16.30 10.09
N LEU A 599 -17.37 -15.68 10.29
CA LEU A 599 -16.12 -15.98 9.59
C LEU A 599 -15.15 -16.69 10.52
N THR A 600 -14.36 -17.60 9.96
CA THR A 600 -13.24 -18.24 10.62
C THR A 600 -11.96 -17.91 9.85
N TYR A 601 -10.98 -17.37 10.55
CA TYR A 601 -9.64 -17.08 10.03
C TYR A 601 -8.66 -18.13 10.53
N PHE A 602 -7.86 -18.67 9.63
CA PHE A 602 -6.89 -19.71 9.90
C PHE A 602 -5.48 -19.26 9.54
N ASN A 603 -4.53 -19.50 10.45
CA ASN A 603 -3.10 -19.40 10.21
C ASN A 603 -2.43 -20.69 10.69
N GLY A 604 -1.62 -21.31 9.85
CA GLY A 604 -0.89 -22.53 10.12
C GLY A 604 0.60 -22.36 9.83
N LEU A 605 1.46 -22.89 10.71
CA LEU A 605 2.91 -22.88 10.55
C LEU A 605 3.47 -24.29 10.74
N ALA A 606 4.19 -24.76 9.72
CA ALA A 606 4.98 -25.98 9.73
C ALA A 606 6.47 -25.61 9.73
N PRO A 607 7.19 -25.69 10.87
CA PRO A 607 8.58 -25.28 10.96
C PRO A 607 9.50 -26.05 10.01
N PHE A 608 10.45 -25.35 9.39
CA PHE A 608 11.52 -26.00 8.65
C PHE A 608 12.66 -26.39 9.60
N GLU A 609 13.22 -27.58 9.40
CA GLU A 609 14.40 -28.05 10.14
C GLU A 609 15.62 -28.01 9.21
N GLY A 610 16.48 -27.00 9.37
CA GLY A 610 17.75 -26.91 8.65
C GLY A 610 17.62 -26.74 7.13
N LEU A 611 16.67 -25.92 6.65
CA LEU A 611 16.46 -25.69 5.21
C LEU A 611 17.73 -25.13 4.54
N PRO A 612 18.25 -25.75 3.47
CA PRO A 612 19.39 -25.20 2.74
C PRO A 612 19.08 -23.83 2.11
N ASP A 613 20.07 -22.94 2.06
CA ASP A 613 19.91 -21.57 1.50
C ASP A 613 19.35 -21.57 0.08
N GLU A 614 19.83 -22.48 -0.76
CA GLU A 614 19.38 -22.61 -2.15
C GLU A 614 17.88 -22.97 -2.25
N LEU A 615 17.41 -23.89 -1.41
CA LEU A 615 15.98 -24.26 -1.38
C LEU A 615 15.15 -23.14 -0.74
N ARG A 616 15.67 -22.43 0.27
CA ARG A 616 14.97 -21.32 0.92
C ARG A 616 14.62 -20.21 -0.06
N MET A 617 15.56 -19.81 -0.93
CA MET A 617 15.30 -18.78 -1.94
C MET A 617 14.24 -19.21 -2.97
N LEU A 618 14.01 -20.51 -3.13
CA LEU A 618 12.98 -21.05 -4.02
C LEU A 618 11.61 -21.21 -3.35
N VAL A 619 11.48 -21.01 -2.03
CA VAL A 619 10.18 -21.12 -1.33
C VAL A 619 9.12 -20.18 -1.89
N PRO A 620 9.38 -18.89 -2.19
CA PRO A 620 8.39 -18.01 -2.82
C PRO A 620 7.87 -18.58 -4.15
N LEU A 621 8.78 -18.96 -5.05
CA LEU A 621 8.42 -19.56 -6.34
C LEU A 621 7.67 -20.89 -6.17
N PHE A 622 8.03 -21.71 -5.17
CA PHE A 622 7.30 -22.91 -4.81
C PHE A 622 5.86 -22.61 -4.38
N CYS A 623 5.66 -21.62 -3.52
CA CYS A 623 4.32 -21.21 -3.08
C CYS A 623 3.47 -20.69 -4.24
N ASP A 624 4.07 -19.92 -5.15
CA ASP A 624 3.38 -19.42 -6.36
C ASP A 624 3.06 -20.59 -7.32
N SER A 625 3.96 -21.56 -7.45
CA SER A 625 3.77 -22.77 -8.26
C SER A 625 2.59 -23.62 -7.77
N LEU A 626 2.41 -23.76 -6.44
CA LEU A 626 1.25 -24.44 -5.86
C LEU A 626 -0.07 -23.79 -6.29
N MET A 627 -0.07 -22.47 -6.48
CA MET A 627 -1.23 -21.69 -6.88
C MET A 627 -1.33 -21.49 -8.40
N ARG A 628 -0.51 -22.17 -9.21
CA ARG A 628 -0.48 -22.01 -10.67
C ARG A 628 -0.63 -23.32 -11.44
N ILE A 629 0.07 -24.37 -11.05
CA ILE A 629 0.22 -25.59 -11.87
C ILE A 629 -1.08 -26.40 -11.94
N GLY A 630 -1.84 -26.42 -10.84
CA GLY A 630 -2.96 -27.33 -10.66
C GLY A 630 -2.52 -28.73 -10.27
N THR A 631 -3.49 -29.64 -10.22
CA THR A 631 -3.32 -31.03 -9.78
C THR A 631 -3.58 -32.01 -10.91
N ARG A 632 -3.36 -33.30 -10.67
CA ARG A 632 -3.68 -34.37 -11.63
C ARG A 632 -5.16 -34.42 -12.04
N ASP A 633 -6.04 -34.11 -11.08
CA ASP A 633 -7.49 -34.29 -11.24
C ASP A 633 -8.24 -32.95 -11.43
N LYS A 634 -7.57 -31.82 -11.19
CA LYS A 634 -8.14 -30.46 -11.28
C LYS A 634 -7.15 -29.48 -11.84
N SER A 635 -7.57 -28.76 -12.86
CA SER A 635 -6.86 -27.58 -13.34
C SER A 635 -6.82 -26.48 -12.27
N MET A 636 -5.88 -25.54 -12.41
CA MET A 636 -5.83 -24.39 -11.50
C MET A 636 -7.08 -23.50 -11.62
N GLU A 637 -7.65 -23.36 -12.83
CA GLU A 637 -8.91 -22.66 -13.06
C GLU A 637 -10.04 -23.22 -12.18
N GLU A 638 -10.24 -24.54 -12.16
CA GLU A 638 -11.28 -25.17 -11.33
C GLU A 638 -11.00 -24.98 -9.83
N LEU A 639 -9.72 -24.98 -9.42
CA LEU A 639 -9.33 -24.76 -8.04
C LEU A 639 -9.59 -23.30 -7.62
N GLU A 640 -9.26 -22.33 -8.45
CA GLU A 640 -9.55 -20.91 -8.20
C GLU A 640 -11.05 -20.65 -8.08
N ASP A 641 -11.86 -21.24 -8.96
CA ASP A 641 -13.32 -21.13 -8.88
C ASP A 641 -13.85 -21.69 -7.56
N LEU A 642 -13.30 -22.83 -7.11
CA LEU A 642 -13.64 -23.39 -5.79
C LEU A 642 -13.14 -22.51 -4.64
N ILE A 643 -11.95 -21.92 -4.74
CA ILE A 643 -11.41 -20.99 -3.75
C ILE A 643 -12.33 -19.77 -3.63
N LYS A 644 -12.70 -19.13 -4.73
CA LYS A 644 -13.63 -17.98 -4.78
C LYS A 644 -15.03 -18.34 -4.27
N LEU A 645 -15.52 -19.55 -4.57
CA LEU A 645 -16.85 -20.01 -4.17
C LEU A 645 -16.95 -20.44 -2.69
N LYS A 646 -15.83 -20.82 -2.06
CA LYS A 646 -15.83 -21.40 -0.70
C LYS A 646 -15.12 -20.55 0.33
N THR A 647 -14.15 -19.73 -0.07
CA THR A 647 -13.22 -19.05 0.84
C THR A 647 -13.09 -17.58 0.45
N GLY A 648 -12.50 -16.78 1.33
CA GLY A 648 -12.08 -15.41 1.03
C GLY A 648 -10.66 -15.31 0.49
N GLY A 649 -10.12 -16.45 0.03
CA GLY A 649 -8.73 -16.62 -0.38
C GLY A 649 -7.99 -17.57 0.56
N ILE A 650 -7.04 -18.29 -0.02
CA ILE A 650 -6.05 -19.11 0.67
C ILE A 650 -4.66 -18.71 0.16
N ARG A 651 -3.65 -18.89 1.01
CA ARG A 651 -2.26 -18.52 0.72
C ARG A 651 -1.31 -19.54 1.30
N PHE A 652 -0.30 -19.89 0.51
CA PHE A 652 0.92 -20.54 0.94
C PHE A 652 2.04 -19.51 1.02
N GLY A 653 2.99 -19.68 1.93
CA GLY A 653 4.07 -18.72 2.06
C GLY A 653 5.26 -19.19 2.89
N TYR A 654 6.22 -18.28 3.01
CA TYR A 654 7.36 -18.40 3.90
C TYR A 654 7.13 -17.52 5.13
N HIS A 655 7.42 -18.05 6.32
CA HIS A 655 7.42 -17.30 7.57
C HIS A 655 8.80 -17.36 8.22
N ALA A 656 9.30 -16.23 8.69
CA ALA A 656 10.48 -16.15 9.53
C ALA A 656 10.25 -15.15 10.66
N SER A 657 10.75 -15.48 11.85
CA SER A 657 10.70 -14.58 13.00
C SER A 657 11.90 -14.79 13.91
N THR A 658 12.46 -13.68 14.38
CA THR A 658 13.43 -13.65 15.48
C THR A 658 12.74 -13.98 16.81
N SER A 659 13.47 -14.56 17.75
CA SER A 659 13.02 -14.76 19.13
C SER A 659 12.92 -13.41 19.86
N PRO A 660 11.87 -13.19 20.66
CA PRO A 660 11.75 -11.97 21.47
C PRO A 660 12.82 -11.86 22.56
N HIS A 661 13.51 -12.96 22.89
CA HIS A 661 14.52 -13.03 23.95
C HIS A 661 15.96 -12.95 23.46
N ASP A 662 16.22 -13.31 22.19
CA ASP A 662 17.57 -13.35 21.63
C ASP A 662 17.52 -13.08 20.13
N ILE A 663 18.24 -12.04 19.70
CA ILE A 663 18.28 -11.62 18.30
C ILE A 663 19.02 -12.61 17.39
N LEU A 664 19.85 -13.48 17.96
CA LEU A 664 20.62 -14.50 17.23
C LEU A 664 19.85 -15.81 17.08
N THR A 665 18.73 -15.95 17.79
CA THR A 665 17.83 -17.11 17.68
C THR A 665 16.63 -16.73 16.82
N ALA A 666 16.35 -17.52 15.78
CA ALA A 666 15.21 -17.32 14.90
C ALA A 666 14.58 -18.64 14.48
N GLN A 667 13.33 -18.58 14.04
CA GLN A 667 12.59 -19.70 13.46
C GLN A 667 12.15 -19.36 12.05
N GLU A 668 12.08 -20.38 11.21
CA GLU A 668 11.48 -20.33 9.88
C GLU A 668 10.47 -21.46 9.68
N ALA A 669 9.45 -21.23 8.86
CA ALA A 669 8.37 -22.16 8.66
C ALA A 669 7.72 -21.99 7.29
N PHE A 670 7.15 -23.08 6.78
CA PHE A 670 6.14 -23.03 5.75
C PHE A 670 4.83 -22.53 6.36
N SER A 671 4.19 -21.55 5.74
CA SER A 671 2.97 -20.93 6.23
C SER A 671 1.78 -21.22 5.32
N MET A 672 0.62 -21.40 5.95
CA MET A 672 -0.68 -21.50 5.29
C MET A 672 -1.63 -20.54 5.98
N SER A 673 -2.37 -19.75 5.21
CA SER A 673 -3.37 -18.83 5.80
C SER A 673 -4.57 -18.68 4.88
N GLY A 674 -5.74 -18.49 5.46
CA GLY A 674 -6.97 -18.32 4.71
C GLY A 674 -8.14 -18.06 5.63
N TYR A 675 -9.27 -17.69 5.06
CA TYR A 675 -10.50 -17.51 5.83
C TYR A 675 -11.71 -17.89 5.01
N ALA A 676 -12.78 -18.27 5.69
CA ALA A 676 -14.03 -18.65 5.06
C ALA A 676 -15.20 -18.40 6.02
N PHE A 677 -16.44 -18.50 5.52
CA PHE A 677 -17.57 -18.70 6.42
C PHE A 677 -17.40 -19.98 7.24
N ASP A 678 -17.90 -19.98 8.46
CA ASP A 678 -17.80 -21.14 9.38
C ASP A 678 -18.24 -22.45 8.71
N ARG A 679 -19.33 -22.39 7.90
CA ARG A 679 -19.86 -23.55 7.14
C ARG A 679 -18.92 -24.08 6.04
N ASN A 680 -17.98 -23.26 5.58
CA ASN A 680 -17.05 -23.58 4.48
C ASN A 680 -15.63 -23.89 4.97
N VAL A 681 -15.35 -23.83 6.28
CA VAL A 681 -14.03 -24.16 6.85
C VAL A 681 -13.53 -25.55 6.44
N PRO A 682 -14.36 -26.62 6.46
CA PRO A 682 -13.92 -27.92 5.95
C PRO A 682 -13.46 -27.86 4.49
N ALA A 683 -14.21 -27.14 3.62
CA ALA A 683 -13.84 -26.99 2.21
C ALA A 683 -12.52 -26.22 2.03
N MET A 684 -12.25 -25.22 2.87
CA MET A 684 -10.98 -24.51 2.88
C MET A 684 -9.80 -25.45 3.19
N TYR A 685 -9.95 -26.33 4.18
CA TYR A 685 -8.92 -27.32 4.50
C TYR A 685 -8.74 -28.37 3.42
N GLU A 686 -9.82 -28.84 2.79
CA GLU A 686 -9.74 -29.73 1.64
C GLU A 686 -8.98 -29.08 0.47
N LEU A 687 -9.15 -27.78 0.25
CA LEU A 687 -8.38 -27.04 -0.76
C LEU A 687 -6.89 -26.98 -0.41
N PHE A 688 -6.53 -26.69 0.86
CA PHE A 688 -5.12 -26.74 1.30
C PHE A 688 -4.52 -28.12 1.08
N HIS A 689 -5.24 -29.18 1.48
CA HIS A 689 -4.82 -30.57 1.30
C HIS A 689 -4.61 -30.92 -0.17
N THR A 690 -5.62 -30.63 -1.00
CA THR A 690 -5.63 -30.93 -2.44
C THR A 690 -4.49 -30.23 -3.16
N ILE A 691 -4.27 -28.95 -2.89
CA ILE A 691 -3.22 -28.18 -3.55
C ILE A 691 -1.84 -28.63 -3.08
N LEU A 692 -1.62 -28.70 -1.77
CA LEU A 692 -0.30 -29.03 -1.23
C LEU A 692 0.19 -30.42 -1.66
N LEU A 693 -0.68 -31.43 -1.63
CA LEU A 693 -0.32 -32.81 -1.98
C LEU A 693 -0.52 -33.14 -3.46
N GLY A 694 -1.50 -32.51 -4.10
CA GLY A 694 -1.93 -32.87 -5.44
C GLY A 694 -1.23 -32.10 -6.57
N THR A 695 -0.49 -31.02 -6.26
CA THR A 695 0.17 -30.21 -7.29
C THR A 695 1.10 -31.08 -8.15
N ASP A 696 0.85 -31.09 -9.46
CA ASP A 696 1.49 -32.04 -10.39
C ASP A 696 2.69 -31.42 -11.10
N PHE A 697 3.82 -31.33 -10.39
CA PHE A 697 5.09 -30.83 -10.95
C PHE A 697 5.64 -31.68 -12.11
N ASP A 698 5.14 -32.92 -12.28
CA ASP A 698 5.51 -33.81 -13.40
C ASP A 698 4.61 -33.63 -14.63
N SER A 699 3.59 -32.76 -14.56
CA SER A 699 2.70 -32.45 -15.67
C SER A 699 3.48 -31.83 -16.85
N PRO A 700 3.16 -32.19 -18.11
CA PRO A 700 3.73 -31.54 -19.29
C PRO A 700 3.53 -30.01 -19.33
N LYS A 701 2.55 -29.48 -18.58
CA LYS A 701 2.26 -28.05 -18.50
C LYS A 701 3.07 -27.31 -17.42
N ALA A 702 3.61 -28.03 -16.44
CA ALA A 702 4.28 -27.43 -15.28
C ALA A 702 5.46 -26.54 -15.69
N HIS A 703 6.27 -26.98 -16.65
CA HIS A 703 7.40 -26.19 -17.17
C HIS A 703 6.91 -24.85 -17.72
N GLY A 704 5.88 -24.85 -18.59
CA GLY A 704 5.35 -23.62 -19.19
C GLY A 704 4.79 -22.66 -18.15
N MET A 705 4.05 -23.17 -17.16
CA MET A 705 3.50 -22.38 -16.07
C MET A 705 4.57 -21.79 -15.15
N ILE A 706 5.66 -22.53 -14.87
CA ILE A 706 6.80 -22.02 -14.11
C ILE A 706 7.53 -20.93 -14.91
N LYS A 707 7.73 -21.11 -16.23
CA LYS A 707 8.30 -20.07 -17.10
C LYS A 707 7.48 -18.78 -17.03
N GLU A 708 6.15 -18.87 -17.07
CA GLU A 708 5.26 -17.71 -16.92
C GLU A 708 5.45 -17.00 -15.56
N LEU A 709 5.50 -17.75 -14.45
CA LEU A 709 5.77 -17.18 -13.13
C LEU A 709 7.13 -16.48 -13.06
N LEU A 710 8.16 -17.05 -13.68
CA LEU A 710 9.49 -16.45 -13.74
C LEU A 710 9.50 -15.16 -14.56
N ARG A 711 8.84 -15.14 -15.73
CA ARG A 711 8.69 -13.94 -16.56
C ARG A 711 7.94 -12.84 -15.84
N SER A 712 6.78 -13.16 -15.26
CA SER A 712 5.96 -12.21 -14.50
C SER A 712 6.71 -11.67 -13.28
N GLY A 713 7.45 -12.53 -12.55
CA GLY A 713 8.25 -12.08 -11.40
C GLY A 713 9.49 -11.25 -11.77
N ALA A 714 9.99 -11.37 -13.00
CA ALA A 714 11.10 -10.57 -13.52
C ALA A 714 10.62 -9.24 -14.16
N ASP A 715 9.45 -9.25 -14.79
CA ASP A 715 8.82 -8.06 -15.38
C ASP A 715 8.48 -7.02 -14.31
N GLY A 716 8.80 -5.75 -14.57
CA GLY A 716 8.58 -4.66 -13.62
C GLY A 716 9.41 -4.74 -12.33
N ALA A 717 10.38 -5.65 -12.22
CA ALA A 717 11.22 -5.76 -11.02
C ALA A 717 12.03 -4.48 -10.74
N VAL A 718 12.47 -3.78 -11.79
CA VAL A 718 13.10 -2.46 -11.67
C VAL A 718 12.09 -1.43 -11.15
N ASP A 719 10.89 -1.38 -11.72
CA ASP A 719 9.83 -0.45 -11.29
C ASP A 719 9.44 -0.69 -9.81
N ALA A 720 9.37 -1.95 -9.37
CA ALA A 720 9.12 -2.31 -7.97
C ALA A 720 10.23 -1.80 -7.02
N ILE A 721 11.50 -1.85 -7.45
CA ILE A 721 12.62 -1.27 -6.71
C ILE A 721 12.55 0.26 -6.73
N ALA A 722 12.21 0.89 -7.86
CA ALA A 722 12.08 2.35 -7.95
C ALA A 722 10.98 2.86 -7.01
N SER A 723 9.83 2.20 -6.95
CA SER A 723 8.72 2.62 -6.08
C SER A 723 9.04 2.47 -4.58
N ARG A 724 9.83 1.47 -4.15
CA ARG A 724 10.09 1.16 -2.72
C ARG A 724 11.56 0.94 -2.37
N GLY A 725 12.49 1.62 -3.05
CA GLY A 725 13.93 1.33 -2.95
C GLY A 725 14.51 1.42 -1.54
N HIS A 726 14.02 2.34 -0.72
CA HIS A 726 14.45 2.47 0.69
C HIS A 726 14.15 1.20 1.52
N SER A 727 13.06 0.48 1.20
CA SER A 727 12.69 -0.78 1.86
C SER A 727 13.63 -1.91 1.46
N TYR A 728 14.05 -1.97 0.20
CA TYR A 728 15.06 -2.93 -0.27
C TYR A 728 16.44 -2.62 0.34
N ALA A 729 16.86 -1.36 0.33
CA ALA A 729 18.11 -0.93 0.95
C ALA A 729 18.13 -1.27 2.45
N SER A 730 17.05 -0.95 3.17
CA SER A 730 16.93 -1.26 4.60
C SER A 730 16.96 -2.76 4.87
N ARG A 731 16.26 -3.56 4.06
CA ARG A 731 16.26 -5.02 4.20
C ARG A 731 17.64 -5.62 4.01
N HIS A 732 18.37 -5.18 2.99
CA HIS A 732 19.73 -5.63 2.74
C HIS A 732 20.67 -5.23 3.89
N SER A 733 20.60 -3.99 4.37
CA SER A 733 21.38 -3.56 5.54
C SER A 733 21.06 -4.38 6.80
N ASN A 734 19.78 -4.72 7.03
CA ASN A 734 19.36 -5.55 8.17
C ASN A 734 19.74 -7.04 8.01
N SER A 735 19.99 -7.52 6.79
CA SER A 735 20.25 -8.94 6.51
C SER A 735 21.53 -9.47 7.16
N ARG A 736 22.43 -8.55 7.51
CA ARG A 736 23.74 -8.80 8.10
C ARG A 736 23.69 -8.85 9.64
N LEU A 737 22.55 -8.51 10.25
CA LEU A 737 22.44 -8.31 11.69
C LEU A 737 21.93 -9.53 12.46
N ASN A 738 21.03 -10.31 11.86
CA ASN A 738 20.47 -11.52 12.47
C ASN A 738 20.02 -12.55 11.42
N PRO A 739 19.79 -13.83 11.81
CA PRO A 739 19.38 -14.88 10.86
C PRO A 739 18.07 -14.60 10.12
N ALA A 740 17.04 -14.14 10.83
CA ALA A 740 15.74 -13.85 10.21
C ALA A 740 15.83 -12.74 9.15
N GLY A 741 16.68 -11.73 9.38
CA GLY A 741 16.98 -10.67 8.43
C GLY A 741 17.63 -11.21 7.16
N ARG A 742 18.58 -12.15 7.28
CA ARG A 742 19.18 -12.83 6.12
C ARG A 742 18.13 -13.61 5.33
N TRP A 743 17.28 -14.36 6.01
CA TRP A 743 16.23 -15.13 5.35
C TRP A 743 15.19 -14.24 4.67
N ALA A 744 14.87 -13.07 5.26
CA ALA A 744 13.99 -12.08 4.64
C ALA A 744 14.61 -11.46 3.38
N GLU A 745 15.93 -11.25 3.33
CA GLU A 745 16.65 -10.81 2.11
C GLU A 745 16.63 -11.90 1.03
N GLN A 746 16.86 -13.15 1.43
CA GLN A 746 16.84 -14.32 0.52
C GLN A 746 15.47 -14.59 -0.11
N THR A 747 14.37 -14.28 0.59
CA THR A 747 13.01 -14.64 0.14
C THR A 747 12.21 -13.48 -0.42
N SER A 748 12.61 -12.24 -0.19
CA SER A 748 11.88 -11.06 -0.67
C SER A 748 12.73 -9.78 -0.75
N GLY A 749 14.06 -9.90 -0.74
CA GLY A 749 15.00 -8.79 -0.92
C GLY A 749 15.65 -8.74 -2.30
N LEU A 750 16.77 -8.04 -2.42
CA LEU A 750 17.48 -7.86 -3.69
C LEU A 750 18.08 -9.18 -4.19
N GLN A 751 18.51 -10.06 -3.28
CA GLN A 751 18.93 -11.42 -3.63
C GLN A 751 17.82 -12.20 -4.33
N GLN A 752 16.57 -12.08 -3.86
CA GLN A 752 15.45 -12.77 -4.48
C GLN A 752 15.13 -12.21 -5.87
N VAL A 753 15.14 -10.88 -6.02
CA VAL A 753 14.96 -10.24 -7.34
C VAL A 753 16.01 -10.75 -8.32
N LYS A 754 17.28 -10.76 -7.91
CA LYS A 754 18.38 -11.26 -8.73
C LYS A 754 18.22 -12.74 -9.10
N LEU A 755 17.74 -13.58 -8.18
CA LEU A 755 17.48 -14.99 -8.45
C LEU A 755 16.37 -15.15 -9.51
N ILE A 756 15.22 -14.52 -9.31
CA ILE A 756 14.07 -14.66 -10.21
C ILE A 756 14.41 -14.17 -11.62
N THR A 757 15.09 -13.02 -11.76
CA THR A 757 15.52 -12.52 -13.07
C THR A 757 16.55 -13.43 -13.73
N SER A 758 17.47 -14.03 -12.97
CA SER A 758 18.44 -15.00 -13.50
C SER A 758 17.76 -16.28 -13.96
N LEU A 759 16.77 -16.78 -13.22
CA LEU A 759 15.98 -17.95 -13.59
C LEU A 759 15.12 -17.68 -14.83
N ALA A 760 14.52 -16.49 -14.92
CA ALA A 760 13.77 -16.05 -16.11
C ALA A 760 14.68 -15.98 -17.35
N ALA A 761 15.91 -15.46 -17.23
CA ALA A 761 16.87 -15.43 -18.33
C ALA A 761 17.32 -16.83 -18.78
N ALA A 762 17.32 -17.81 -17.89
CA ALA A 762 17.68 -19.21 -18.16
C ALA A 762 16.49 -20.10 -18.51
N GLU A 763 15.27 -19.56 -18.67
CA GLU A 763 14.05 -20.34 -18.83
C GLU A 763 14.00 -21.23 -20.09
N GLY A 764 14.84 -20.93 -21.09
CA GLY A 764 14.99 -21.72 -22.32
C GLY A 764 15.88 -22.96 -22.16
N ASP A 765 16.61 -23.08 -21.05
CA ASP A 765 17.46 -24.24 -20.76
C ASP A 765 16.64 -25.35 -20.09
N GLU A 766 16.33 -26.41 -20.86
CA GLU A 766 15.54 -27.53 -20.38
C GLU A 766 16.23 -28.34 -19.26
N GLY A 767 17.57 -28.35 -19.21
CA GLY A 767 18.33 -29.00 -18.13
C GLY A 767 18.20 -28.24 -16.82
N ALA A 768 18.41 -26.92 -16.87
CA ALA A 768 18.26 -26.04 -15.72
C ALA A 768 16.80 -26.00 -15.20
N MET A 769 15.83 -25.98 -16.11
CA MET A 769 14.41 -26.06 -15.75
C MET A 769 14.07 -27.41 -15.09
N GLY A 770 14.60 -28.51 -15.61
CA GLY A 770 14.44 -29.83 -14.99
C GLY A 770 14.98 -29.87 -13.56
N GLU A 771 16.16 -29.29 -13.32
CA GLU A 771 16.75 -29.19 -11.97
C GLU A 771 15.89 -28.30 -11.03
N LEU A 772 15.41 -27.17 -11.53
CA LEU A 772 14.51 -26.28 -10.79
C LEU A 772 13.24 -27.02 -10.35
N VAL A 773 12.58 -27.74 -11.25
CA VAL A 773 11.38 -28.52 -10.94
C VAL A 773 11.66 -29.58 -9.87
N GLN A 774 12.82 -30.25 -9.91
CA GLN A 774 13.20 -31.20 -8.85
C GLN A 774 13.36 -30.51 -7.49
N LYS A 775 13.92 -29.29 -7.44
CA LYS A 775 14.03 -28.50 -6.21
C LYS A 775 12.64 -28.10 -5.67
N LEU A 776 11.70 -27.72 -6.53
CA LEU A 776 10.32 -27.41 -6.13
C LEU A 776 9.59 -28.66 -5.58
N LYS A 777 9.80 -29.83 -6.18
CA LYS A 777 9.30 -31.12 -5.66
C LYS A 777 9.91 -31.48 -4.30
N ALA A 778 11.21 -31.24 -4.13
CA ALA A 778 11.87 -31.43 -2.83
C ALA A 778 11.25 -30.53 -1.75
N LEU A 779 10.99 -29.25 -2.08
CA LEU A 779 10.28 -28.32 -1.19
C LEU A 779 8.87 -28.80 -0.84
N GLN A 780 8.11 -29.35 -1.80
CA GLN A 780 6.82 -29.97 -1.52
C GLN A 780 6.93 -31.09 -0.48
N GLY A 781 7.89 -31.99 -0.66
CA GLY A 781 8.15 -33.07 0.30
C GLY A 781 8.56 -32.57 1.69
N ILE A 782 9.41 -31.54 1.75
CA ILE A 782 9.84 -30.90 3.00
C ILE A 782 8.65 -30.27 3.72
N ALA A 783 7.81 -29.50 3.00
CA ALA A 783 6.63 -28.85 3.59
C ALA A 783 5.64 -29.87 4.19
N VAL A 784 5.39 -30.97 3.48
CA VAL A 784 4.52 -32.07 3.95
C VAL A 784 5.12 -32.77 5.17
N GLN A 785 6.43 -33.05 5.14
CA GLN A 785 7.12 -33.67 6.26
C GLN A 785 7.10 -32.77 7.51
N SER A 786 7.37 -31.47 7.35
CA SER A 786 7.29 -30.48 8.42
C SER A 786 5.91 -30.49 9.08
N LEU A 787 4.83 -30.49 8.28
CA LEU A 787 3.45 -30.55 8.77
C LEU A 787 3.15 -31.84 9.56
N ALA A 788 3.77 -32.95 9.18
CA ALA A 788 3.64 -34.24 9.87
C ALA A 788 4.46 -34.36 11.15
N SER A 789 5.59 -33.66 11.24
CA SER A 789 6.48 -33.66 12.40
C SER A 789 6.00 -32.70 13.49
N ASN A 790 5.78 -31.43 13.14
CA ASN A 790 5.45 -30.36 14.09
C ASN A 790 4.59 -29.31 13.39
N PHE A 791 3.41 -29.03 13.94
CA PHE A 791 2.51 -28.05 13.36
C PHE A 791 1.90 -27.18 14.46
N ARG A 792 1.75 -25.89 14.19
CA ARG A 792 0.96 -25.02 15.04
C ARG A 792 -0.03 -24.22 14.22
N ALA A 793 -1.22 -24.01 14.79
CA ALA A 793 -2.28 -23.23 14.19
C ALA A 793 -2.76 -22.10 15.12
N ALA A 794 -3.26 -21.02 14.53
CA ALA A 794 -4.06 -20.01 15.19
C ALA A 794 -5.38 -19.84 14.44
N LEU A 795 -6.49 -19.84 15.20
CA LEU A 795 -7.83 -19.63 14.67
C LEU A 795 -8.49 -18.45 15.37
N VAL A 796 -9.09 -17.57 14.57
CA VAL A 796 -9.99 -16.51 15.05
C VAL A 796 -11.39 -16.82 14.54
N CYS A 797 -12.34 -17.08 15.44
CA CYS A 797 -13.70 -17.47 15.07
C CYS A 797 -14.72 -17.13 16.17
N GLY A 798 -16.01 -17.28 15.89
CA GLY A 798 -17.04 -17.20 16.92
C GLY A 798 -16.95 -18.37 17.92
N PRO A 799 -17.34 -18.18 19.20
CA PRO A 799 -17.34 -19.25 20.20
C PRO A 799 -18.11 -20.50 19.75
N ASP A 800 -19.24 -20.31 19.06
CA ASP A 800 -20.08 -21.40 18.56
C ASP A 800 -19.42 -22.21 17.41
N ALA A 801 -18.47 -21.62 16.68
CA ALA A 801 -17.80 -22.26 15.55
C ALA A 801 -16.57 -23.09 15.96
N SER A 802 -15.94 -22.72 17.09
CA SER A 802 -14.69 -23.30 17.61
C SER A 802 -14.68 -24.85 17.65
N PRO A 803 -15.69 -25.55 18.22
CA PRO A 803 -15.68 -27.03 18.26
C PRO A 803 -15.75 -27.70 16.88
N THR A 804 -16.48 -27.08 15.95
CA THR A 804 -16.61 -27.60 14.57
C THR A 804 -15.30 -27.38 13.81
N ASN A 805 -14.67 -26.23 13.99
CA ASN A 805 -13.37 -25.90 13.42
C ASN A 805 -12.27 -26.81 13.95
N GLU A 806 -12.29 -27.15 15.24
CA GLU A 806 -11.34 -28.09 15.85
C GLU A 806 -11.44 -29.47 15.22
N SER A 807 -12.66 -29.96 15.02
CA SER A 807 -12.93 -31.23 14.34
C SER A 807 -12.46 -31.21 12.88
N ALA A 808 -12.72 -30.11 12.16
CA ALA A 808 -12.29 -29.94 10.77
C ALA A 808 -10.76 -29.87 10.65
N LEU A 809 -10.08 -29.18 11.57
CA LEU A 809 -8.62 -29.10 11.62
C LEU A 809 -8.01 -30.46 11.95
N HIS A 810 -8.55 -31.20 12.92
CA HIS A 810 -8.10 -32.56 13.22
C HIS A 810 -8.23 -33.49 12.00
N HIS A 811 -9.35 -33.41 11.28
CA HIS A 811 -9.55 -34.17 10.04
C HIS A 811 -8.48 -33.84 9.00
N PHE A 812 -8.30 -32.55 8.69
CA PHE A 812 -7.28 -32.06 7.77
C PHE A 812 -5.87 -32.56 8.11
N LEU A 813 -5.47 -32.47 9.38
CA LEU A 813 -4.16 -32.91 9.81
C LEU A 813 -4.03 -34.42 9.69
N THR A 814 -5.05 -35.18 10.08
CA THR A 814 -5.03 -36.66 10.00
C THR A 814 -4.90 -37.13 8.55
N THR A 815 -5.69 -36.56 7.63
CA THR A 815 -5.67 -36.94 6.21
C THR A 815 -4.36 -36.52 5.54
N THR A 816 -3.91 -35.29 5.77
CA THR A 816 -2.67 -34.77 5.17
C THR A 816 -1.43 -35.51 5.66
N ARG A 817 -1.37 -35.84 6.96
CA ARG A 817 -0.23 -36.60 7.52
C ARG A 817 -0.21 -38.06 7.10
N SER A 818 -1.37 -38.68 6.92
CA SER A 818 -1.44 -40.07 6.46
C SER A 818 -0.96 -40.22 5.01
N ALA A 819 -1.02 -39.13 4.23
CA ALA A 819 -0.51 -39.07 2.87
C ALA A 819 0.98 -38.67 2.80
N ALA A 820 1.62 -38.32 3.92
CA ALA A 820 3.04 -38.01 3.95
C ALA A 820 3.87 -39.28 3.66
N PRO A 821 4.92 -39.21 2.83
CA PRO A 821 5.77 -40.35 2.58
C PRO A 821 6.41 -40.84 3.89
N SER A 822 6.42 -42.16 4.11
CA SER A 822 6.95 -42.81 5.33
C SER A 822 8.47 -42.69 5.51
N SER A 823 9.15 -42.06 4.56
CA SER A 823 10.58 -41.76 4.58
C SER A 823 10.77 -40.36 4.03
N PRO A 824 11.66 -39.53 4.59
CA PRO A 824 11.97 -38.23 3.99
C PRO A 824 12.35 -38.47 2.52
N PRO A 825 11.96 -37.59 1.58
CA PRO A 825 12.47 -37.67 0.23
C PRO A 825 14.00 -37.78 0.32
N PRO A 826 14.67 -38.59 -0.52
CA PRO A 826 16.11 -38.64 -0.52
C PRO A 826 16.56 -37.19 -0.64
N SER A 827 17.23 -36.66 0.40
CA SER A 827 17.89 -35.37 0.29
C SER A 827 18.68 -35.48 -1.01
N PRO A 828 18.53 -34.54 -1.96
CA PRO A 828 19.46 -34.52 -3.06
C PRO A 828 20.83 -34.57 -2.39
N THR A 829 21.69 -35.49 -2.82
CA THR A 829 23.07 -35.56 -2.33
C THR A 829 23.77 -34.31 -2.84
N TYR A 830 23.41 -33.16 -2.28
CA TYR A 830 24.24 -32.01 -2.27
C TYR A 830 25.41 -32.45 -1.40
N PRO A 831 26.64 -32.55 -1.94
CA PRO A 831 27.79 -32.56 -1.06
C PRO A 831 27.58 -31.41 -0.08
N PRO A 832 27.83 -31.61 1.24
CA PRO A 832 27.78 -30.48 2.16
C PRO A 832 28.58 -29.36 1.50
N PRO A 833 27.96 -28.18 1.26
CA PRO A 833 28.66 -27.10 0.57
C PRO A 833 29.99 -26.93 1.30
N PRO A 834 31.12 -26.76 0.60
CA PRO A 834 32.44 -26.68 1.23
C PRO A 834 32.37 -25.60 2.29
N ASN A 835 32.32 -25.99 3.60
CA ASN A 835 31.88 -25.17 4.73
C ASN A 835 31.95 -23.67 4.40
N PRO A 836 30.92 -23.09 3.75
CA PRO A 836 30.95 -21.67 3.49
C PRO A 836 31.05 -21.02 4.86
N PRO A 837 31.91 -20.01 5.07
CA PRO A 837 32.04 -19.38 6.37
C PRO A 837 30.63 -19.01 6.83
N GLN A 838 30.18 -19.63 7.94
CA GLN A 838 28.87 -19.35 8.50
C GLN A 838 28.84 -17.84 8.74
N PRO A 839 27.83 -17.12 8.25
CA PRO A 839 27.76 -15.69 8.44
C PRO A 839 27.82 -15.39 9.93
N THR A 840 28.81 -14.59 10.34
CA THR A 840 28.94 -14.18 11.73
C THR A 840 27.95 -13.07 12.01
N TYR A 841 27.04 -13.32 12.96
CA TYR A 841 26.06 -12.34 13.39
C TYR A 841 26.42 -11.76 14.76
N PRO A 842 26.19 -10.45 14.97
CA PRO A 842 25.96 -9.46 13.91
C PRO A 842 27.25 -9.19 13.12
N THR A 843 27.15 -9.01 11.80
CA THR A 843 28.22 -8.35 11.05
C THR A 843 28.14 -6.86 11.37
N LEU A 844 29.22 -6.30 11.92
CA LEU A 844 29.21 -4.94 12.44
C LEU A 844 29.51 -3.88 11.40
N THR A 845 30.17 -4.22 10.28
CA THR A 845 30.54 -3.26 9.23
C THR A 845 30.37 -3.93 7.86
N ALA A 846 29.56 -3.33 6.99
CA ALA A 846 29.40 -3.74 5.60
C ALA A 846 28.86 -2.58 4.78
N HIS A 847 29.45 -2.29 3.63
CA HIS A 847 28.99 -1.24 2.72
C HIS A 847 28.71 -1.83 1.35
N THR A 848 27.48 -1.73 0.86
CA THR A 848 27.05 -2.34 -0.40
C THR A 848 26.37 -1.33 -1.31
N PHE A 849 26.80 -1.27 -2.57
CA PHE A 849 26.21 -0.41 -3.59
C PHE A 849 25.58 -1.25 -4.71
N PHE A 850 24.35 -0.91 -5.08
CA PHE A 850 23.64 -1.51 -6.22
C PHE A 850 23.43 -0.46 -7.31
N PRO A 851 24.09 -0.59 -8.48
CA PRO A 851 23.99 0.38 -9.55
C PRO A 851 22.66 0.28 -10.30
N PHE A 852 21.96 1.42 -10.39
CA PHE A 852 20.76 1.63 -11.22
C PHE A 852 20.93 2.93 -12.03
N PRO A 853 21.63 2.88 -13.18
CA PRO A 853 22.03 4.08 -13.94
C PRO A 853 20.86 4.87 -14.54
N THR A 854 19.69 4.25 -14.70
CA THR A 854 18.47 4.91 -15.19
C THR A 854 17.74 5.71 -14.10
N TYR A 855 18.09 5.52 -12.83
CA TYR A 855 17.43 6.23 -11.73
C TYR A 855 17.96 7.65 -11.61
N GLN A 856 17.02 8.59 -11.50
CA GLN A 856 17.33 10.01 -11.27
C GLN A 856 17.50 10.36 -9.78
N VAL A 857 17.19 9.43 -8.88
CA VAL A 857 17.26 9.57 -7.41
C VAL A 857 17.85 8.31 -6.78
N SER A 858 18.27 8.41 -5.52
CA SER A 858 18.89 7.31 -4.76
C SER A 858 18.06 6.89 -3.54
N TYR A 859 18.40 5.71 -3.02
CA TYR A 859 17.83 5.12 -1.82
C TYR A 859 18.96 4.65 -0.90
N THR A 860 19.02 5.21 0.29
CA THR A 860 20.10 4.95 1.24
C THR A 860 19.54 4.37 2.52
N ALA A 861 20.21 3.35 3.08
CA ALA A 861 19.88 2.81 4.38
C ALA A 861 21.12 2.44 5.20
N LEU A 862 21.11 2.77 6.49
CA LEU A 862 22.10 2.38 7.49
C LEU A 862 21.41 1.58 8.59
N ALA A 863 21.95 0.43 8.97
CA ALA A 863 21.41 -0.40 10.04
C ALA A 863 22.46 -0.75 11.11
N LEU A 864 22.03 -0.75 12.36
CA LEU A 864 22.81 -1.12 13.55
C LEU A 864 22.04 -2.18 14.35
N PRO A 865 22.72 -3.22 14.88
CA PRO A 865 22.10 -4.17 15.79
C PRO A 865 21.81 -3.49 17.14
N THR A 866 20.71 -3.86 17.79
CA THR A 866 20.36 -3.40 19.13
C THR A 866 20.33 -4.59 20.11
N GLY A 867 19.36 -4.65 21.00
CA GLY A 867 19.08 -5.83 21.83
C GLY A 867 17.74 -6.50 21.47
N PRO A 868 17.40 -7.59 22.17
CA PRO A 868 16.13 -8.31 21.99
C PRO A 868 14.93 -7.53 22.53
N TYR A 869 13.72 -7.93 22.12
CA TYR A 869 12.46 -7.29 22.49
C TYR A 869 12.26 -7.17 24.01
N THR A 870 12.66 -8.22 24.75
CA THR A 870 12.56 -8.29 26.22
C THR A 870 13.72 -7.62 26.95
N SER A 871 14.50 -6.75 26.29
CA SER A 871 15.55 -5.97 26.94
C SER A 871 15.11 -4.53 27.18
N PRO A 872 15.19 -4.01 28.43
CA PRO A 872 14.85 -2.62 28.75
C PRO A 872 15.76 -1.62 28.04
N ALA A 873 16.99 -2.00 27.67
CA ALA A 873 17.93 -1.14 26.95
C ALA A 873 17.44 -0.78 25.53
N THR A 874 16.44 -1.48 25.00
CA THR A 874 15.88 -1.18 23.66
C THR A 874 14.82 -0.08 23.68
N ALA A 875 14.20 0.20 24.83
CA ALA A 875 13.16 1.23 24.93
C ALA A 875 13.72 2.65 24.70
N PRO A 876 14.87 3.06 25.29
CA PRO A 876 15.47 4.36 24.99
C PRO A 876 15.86 4.54 23.52
N LEU A 877 16.31 3.48 22.85
CA LEU A 877 16.63 3.51 21.41
C LEU A 877 15.38 3.74 20.56
N ALA A 878 14.24 3.17 20.95
CA ALA A 878 12.98 3.39 20.26
C ALA A 878 12.53 4.86 20.38
N ILE A 879 12.61 5.45 21.57
CA ILE A 879 12.34 6.88 21.77
C ILE A 879 13.33 7.76 20.99
N LEU A 880 14.62 7.42 21.03
CA LEU A 880 15.67 8.10 20.27
C LEU A 880 15.38 8.10 18.76
N ALA A 881 14.89 7.00 18.20
CA ALA A 881 14.58 6.93 16.78
C ALA A 881 13.49 7.92 16.35
N HIS A 882 12.44 8.10 17.17
CA HIS A 882 11.41 9.12 16.92
C HIS A 882 11.97 10.55 17.07
N LEU A 883 12.83 10.79 18.07
CA LEU A 883 13.50 12.08 18.23
C LEU A 883 14.41 12.42 17.04
N LEU A 884 15.22 11.45 16.57
CA LEU A 884 16.08 11.60 15.40
C LEU A 884 15.28 11.89 14.15
N THR A 885 14.18 11.16 13.93
CA THR A 885 13.30 11.37 12.78
C THR A 885 12.76 12.80 12.75
N HIS A 886 12.09 13.22 13.82
CA HIS A 886 11.33 14.48 13.84
C HIS A 886 12.18 15.72 14.12
N LYS A 887 13.35 15.60 14.76
CA LYS A 887 14.17 16.75 15.17
C LYS A 887 15.47 16.89 14.37
N HIS A 888 15.85 15.90 13.55
CA HIS A 888 17.09 15.93 12.79
C HIS A 888 16.95 15.43 11.35
N LEU A 889 16.67 14.14 11.13
CA LEU A 889 16.76 13.52 9.81
C LEU A 889 15.76 14.08 8.81
N HIS A 890 14.51 14.32 9.24
CA HIS A 890 13.50 14.94 8.37
C HIS A 890 13.96 16.32 7.87
N HIS A 891 14.46 17.14 8.79
CA HIS A 891 14.89 18.49 8.48
C HIS A 891 16.15 18.53 7.60
N GLU A 892 17.19 17.76 7.93
CA GLU A 892 18.46 17.81 7.20
C GLU A 892 18.39 17.09 5.84
N ILE A 893 17.67 15.97 5.74
CA ILE A 893 17.64 15.15 4.51
C ILE A 893 16.49 15.55 3.59
N ARG A 894 15.29 15.85 4.13
CA ARG A 894 14.12 16.23 3.31
C ARG A 894 14.00 17.73 3.11
N GLU A 895 13.86 18.53 4.17
CA GLU A 895 13.60 19.98 4.01
C GLU A 895 14.80 20.72 3.37
N LYS A 896 16.01 20.42 3.84
CA LYS A 896 17.25 21.02 3.30
C LYS A 896 17.79 20.27 2.08
N GLY A 897 17.85 18.94 2.18
CA GLY A 897 18.41 18.06 1.15
C GLY A 897 17.50 17.81 -0.06
N GLY A 898 16.19 18.03 0.07
CA GLY A 898 15.22 17.84 -1.00
C GLY A 898 14.83 16.38 -1.28
N ALA A 899 15.20 15.44 -0.40
CA ALA A 899 14.69 14.07 -0.49
C ALA A 899 13.18 14.03 -0.16
N TYR A 900 12.44 13.09 -0.72
CA TYR A 900 11.00 12.97 -0.44
C TYR A 900 10.72 12.42 0.96
N GLY A 901 11.55 11.49 1.44
CA GLY A 901 11.40 10.89 2.76
C GLY A 901 12.72 10.56 3.43
N SER A 902 12.73 10.65 4.75
CA SER A 902 13.85 10.20 5.60
C SER A 902 13.32 9.84 6.99
N GLY A 903 14.06 9.01 7.71
CA GLY A 903 13.70 8.69 9.08
C GLY A 903 14.64 7.71 9.76
N CYS A 904 14.39 7.50 11.04
CA CYS A 904 15.01 6.49 11.88
C CYS A 904 13.91 5.65 12.53
N SER A 905 14.10 4.35 12.57
CA SER A 905 13.17 3.42 13.20
C SER A 905 13.91 2.34 13.96
N THR A 906 13.23 1.75 14.94
CA THR A 906 13.71 0.53 15.59
C THR A 906 12.71 -0.58 15.37
N ASN A 907 13.21 -1.79 15.24
CA ASN A 907 12.40 -2.99 15.33
C ASN A 907 12.88 -3.78 16.54
N GLY A 908 12.07 -3.75 17.60
CA GLY A 908 12.39 -4.41 18.86
C GLY A 908 12.48 -5.94 18.74
N LEU A 909 11.77 -6.54 17.78
CA LEU A 909 11.79 -7.99 17.58
C LEU A 909 13.03 -8.44 16.81
N SER A 910 13.35 -7.79 15.68
CA SER A 910 14.58 -8.09 14.94
C SER A 910 15.84 -7.55 15.62
N GLY A 911 15.67 -6.66 16.61
CA GLY A 911 16.76 -6.03 17.33
C GLY A 911 17.62 -5.16 16.43
N THR A 912 16.98 -4.25 15.68
CA THR A 912 17.69 -3.36 14.76
C THR A 912 17.25 -1.91 14.92
N LEU A 913 18.20 -1.00 14.71
CA LEU A 913 17.99 0.43 14.54
C LEU A 913 18.40 0.77 13.11
N GLY A 914 17.49 1.35 12.34
CA GLY A 914 17.71 1.67 10.93
C GLY A 914 17.43 3.14 10.62
N MET A 915 18.30 3.76 9.84
CA MET A 915 18.10 5.09 9.25
C MET A 915 17.99 4.96 7.73
N TYR A 916 17.15 5.77 7.10
CA TYR A 916 16.95 5.71 5.65
C TYR A 916 16.67 7.07 5.00
N SER A 917 16.91 7.15 3.69
CA SER A 917 16.42 8.19 2.80
C SER A 917 15.71 7.59 1.58
N TYR A 918 14.74 8.31 1.03
CA TYR A 918 13.83 7.85 -0.02
C TYR A 918 13.64 8.93 -1.08
N ARG A 919 13.85 8.57 -2.35
CA ARG A 919 13.90 9.47 -3.52
C ARG A 919 14.84 10.65 -3.25
N ASP A 920 16.07 10.30 -2.88
CA ASP A 920 17.09 11.21 -2.38
C ASP A 920 18.03 11.66 -3.52
N PRO A 921 18.15 12.97 -3.80
CA PRO A 921 19.07 13.46 -4.82
C PRO A 921 20.54 13.44 -4.36
N ASN A 922 20.83 13.35 -3.05
CA ASN A 922 22.19 13.46 -2.51
C ASN A 922 22.50 12.38 -1.45
N PRO A 923 22.71 11.12 -1.89
CA PRO A 923 22.96 10.00 -0.97
C PRO A 923 24.23 10.19 -0.12
N SER A 924 25.28 10.86 -0.64
CA SER A 924 26.52 11.11 0.09
C SER A 924 26.31 12.02 1.30
N ASN A 925 25.56 13.11 1.14
CA ASN A 925 25.24 14.01 2.24
C ASN A 925 24.32 13.31 3.27
N SER A 926 23.33 12.55 2.80
CA SER A 926 22.45 11.78 3.68
C SER A 926 23.22 10.75 4.53
N LEU A 927 24.18 10.03 3.95
CA LEU A 927 25.05 9.11 4.69
C LEU A 927 25.85 9.83 5.78
N LYS A 928 26.42 11.00 5.46
CA LYS A 928 27.12 11.82 6.45
C LYS A 928 26.21 12.19 7.62
N ILE A 929 25.02 12.71 7.32
CA ILE A 929 24.01 13.06 8.34
C ILE A 929 23.65 11.84 9.21
N MET A 930 23.44 10.67 8.60
CA MET A 930 23.13 9.44 9.34
C MET A 930 24.26 9.02 10.29
N ARG A 931 25.53 9.18 9.88
CA ARG A 931 26.70 8.87 10.72
C ARG A 931 26.87 9.82 11.90
N GLU A 932 26.54 11.08 11.70
CA GLU A 932 26.66 12.13 12.73
C GLU A 932 25.44 12.19 13.66
N ALA A 933 24.31 11.56 13.28
CA ALA A 933 23.04 11.63 13.99
C ALA A 933 23.11 11.22 15.47
N GLY A 934 23.91 10.19 15.81
CA GLY A 934 24.10 9.74 17.19
C GLY A 934 24.80 10.81 18.04
N ALA A 935 25.89 11.39 17.53
CA ALA A 935 26.64 12.44 18.22
C ALA A 935 25.78 13.70 18.39
N TRP A 936 25.07 14.09 17.33
CA TRP A 936 24.13 15.20 17.37
C TRP A 936 23.07 15.03 18.47
N ALA A 937 22.54 13.82 18.66
CA ALA A 937 21.55 13.54 19.68
C ALA A 937 22.12 13.45 21.10
N ALA A 938 23.40 13.06 21.24
CA ALA A 938 24.08 12.95 22.53
C ALA A 938 24.46 14.33 23.12
N GLU A 939 24.84 15.28 22.26
CA GLU A 939 25.23 16.64 22.65
C GLU A 939 24.04 17.55 23.01
N ARG A 940 22.82 17.10 22.71
CA ARG A 940 21.60 17.90 22.87
C ARG A 940 20.91 17.66 24.21
N GLU A 941 20.46 18.74 24.83
CA GLU A 941 19.54 18.66 25.97
C GLU A 941 18.11 18.43 25.47
N TRP A 942 17.51 17.31 25.88
CA TRP A 942 16.15 16.94 25.51
C TRP A 942 15.16 17.50 26.52
N SER A 943 14.20 18.31 26.04
CA SER A 943 13.14 18.83 26.89
C SER A 943 12.14 17.72 27.27
N ALA A 944 11.47 17.88 28.41
CA ALA A 944 10.38 16.97 28.81
C ALA A 944 9.29 16.88 27.73
N ARG A 945 9.03 18.00 27.04
CA ARG A 945 8.04 18.08 25.98
C ARG A 945 8.40 17.24 24.76
N GLU A 946 9.66 17.27 24.33
CA GLU A 946 10.11 16.45 23.20
C GLU A 946 10.07 14.96 23.51
N LEU A 947 10.34 14.58 24.77
CA LEU A 947 10.18 13.19 25.21
C LEU A 947 8.71 12.75 25.22
N GLU A 948 7.79 13.60 25.66
CA GLU A 948 6.35 13.31 25.55
C GLU A 948 5.92 13.12 24.10
N GLU A 949 6.38 14.00 23.21
CA GLU A 949 6.08 13.94 21.78
C GLU A 949 6.63 12.66 21.13
N ALA A 950 7.87 12.26 21.46
CA ALA A 950 8.44 11.02 20.99
C ALA A 950 7.68 9.79 21.49
N LYS A 951 7.19 9.81 22.74
CA LYS A 951 6.34 8.75 23.30
C LYS A 951 5.00 8.68 22.56
N LEU A 952 4.30 9.79 22.39
CA LEU A 952 3.04 9.84 21.63
C LEU A 952 3.25 9.28 20.21
N SER A 953 4.30 9.73 19.51
CA SER A 953 4.64 9.24 18.18
C SER A 953 4.88 7.73 18.13
N LEU A 954 5.53 7.18 19.15
CA LEU A 954 5.77 5.75 19.23
C LEU A 954 4.47 4.97 19.48
N PHE A 955 3.62 5.47 20.39
CA PHE A 955 2.38 4.79 20.77
C PHE A 955 1.31 4.82 19.68
N GLN A 956 1.43 5.65 18.64
CA GLN A 956 0.59 5.57 17.44
C GLN A 956 0.63 4.20 16.76
N ALA A 957 1.83 3.60 16.64
CA ALA A 957 2.00 2.28 16.03
C ALA A 957 1.69 1.16 17.02
N VAL A 958 2.02 1.33 18.30
CA VAL A 958 1.78 0.33 19.36
C VAL A 958 0.29 0.16 19.65
N ASP A 959 -0.46 1.25 19.69
CA ASP A 959 -1.90 1.26 20.02
C ASP A 959 -2.80 1.38 18.78
N ALA A 960 -2.22 1.21 17.57
CA ALA A 960 -2.99 1.22 16.34
C ALA A 960 -4.10 0.16 16.40
N PRO A 961 -5.32 0.46 15.91
CA PRO A 961 -6.40 -0.51 15.86
C PRO A 961 -6.01 -1.77 15.10
N VAL A 962 -6.29 -2.93 15.69
CA VAL A 962 -5.99 -4.25 15.11
C VAL A 962 -7.28 -4.84 14.55
N SER A 963 -7.23 -5.32 13.29
CA SER A 963 -8.38 -6.03 12.70
C SER A 963 -8.66 -7.32 13.46
N VAL A 964 -9.93 -7.73 13.50
CA VAL A 964 -10.37 -8.89 14.31
C VAL A 964 -9.59 -10.16 13.94
N ASP A 965 -9.29 -10.37 12.66
CA ASP A 965 -8.52 -11.52 12.15
C ASP A 965 -7.06 -11.59 12.64
N LYS A 966 -6.53 -10.49 13.17
CA LYS A 966 -5.15 -10.37 13.66
C LYS A 966 -5.05 -10.37 15.19
N GLU A 967 -6.17 -10.38 15.91
CA GLU A 967 -6.17 -10.42 17.37
C GLU A 967 -5.45 -11.68 17.89
N GLY A 968 -4.45 -11.49 18.76
CA GLY A 968 -3.61 -12.57 19.31
C GLY A 968 -2.58 -13.15 18.34
N LEU A 969 -2.54 -12.71 17.08
CA LEU A 969 -1.66 -13.29 16.07
C LEU A 969 -0.16 -12.95 16.29
N GLY A 970 0.14 -11.84 16.98
CA GLY A 970 1.50 -11.48 17.41
C GLY A 970 2.15 -12.58 18.25
N ARG A 971 1.44 -13.10 19.24
CA ARG A 971 1.88 -14.25 20.05
C ARG A 971 2.16 -15.49 19.20
N PHE A 972 1.29 -15.80 18.24
CA PHE A 972 1.43 -16.98 17.39
C PHE A 972 2.60 -16.90 16.39
N LEU A 973 2.76 -15.74 15.73
CA LEU A 973 3.76 -15.55 14.68
C LEU A 973 5.15 -15.24 15.27
N GLN A 974 5.20 -14.44 16.33
CA GLN A 974 6.42 -13.82 16.84
C GLN A 974 6.79 -14.28 18.25
N GLY A 975 5.89 -14.97 18.96
CA GLY A 975 6.13 -15.39 20.35
C GLY A 975 6.03 -14.25 21.38
N VAL A 976 5.54 -13.09 20.98
CA VAL A 976 5.34 -11.93 21.86
C VAL A 976 3.98 -12.07 22.55
N ASP A 977 3.98 -12.32 23.86
CA ASP A 977 2.75 -12.42 24.65
C ASP A 977 2.37 -11.07 25.30
N TYR A 978 1.17 -11.05 25.91
CA TYR A 978 0.62 -9.85 26.54
C TYR A 978 1.53 -9.32 27.67
N GLU A 979 2.13 -10.22 28.45
CA GLU A 979 3.01 -9.85 29.55
C GLU A 979 4.29 -9.18 29.03
N MET A 980 4.87 -9.65 27.93
CA MET A 980 5.98 -8.99 27.24
C MET A 980 5.57 -7.63 26.66
N GLU A 981 4.40 -7.51 26.05
CA GLU A 981 3.87 -6.22 25.54
C GLU A 981 3.65 -5.21 26.67
N ALA A 982 3.02 -5.64 27.76
CA ALA A 982 2.78 -4.83 28.94
C ALA A 982 4.09 -4.36 29.56
N GLN A 983 5.06 -5.27 29.73
CA GLN A 983 6.37 -4.91 30.28
C GLN A 983 7.13 -3.94 29.37
N ARG A 984 7.09 -4.16 28.05
CA ARG A 984 7.73 -3.24 27.09
C ARG A 984 7.05 -1.88 27.10
N ARG A 985 5.72 -1.83 27.18
CA ARG A 985 4.95 -0.59 27.33
C ARG A 985 5.40 0.21 28.55
N GLU A 986 5.55 -0.44 29.70
CA GLU A 986 6.06 0.22 30.91
C GLU A 986 7.45 0.82 30.69
N TRP A 987 8.38 0.07 30.07
CA TRP A 987 9.72 0.58 29.76
C TRP A 987 9.65 1.80 28.85
N LEU A 988 8.87 1.74 27.77
CA LEU A 988 8.68 2.84 26.81
C LEU A 988 8.11 4.10 27.47
N LEU A 989 7.11 3.95 28.35
CA LEU A 989 6.51 5.05 29.09
C LEU A 989 7.48 5.64 30.13
N SER A 990 8.36 4.82 30.72
CA SER A 990 9.31 5.22 31.76
C SER A 990 10.56 5.95 31.25
N VAL A 991 10.85 5.91 29.93
CA VAL A 991 12.09 6.46 29.38
C VAL A 991 12.28 7.95 29.76
N ASP A 992 13.47 8.28 30.27
CA ASP A 992 13.88 9.65 30.60
C ASP A 992 14.97 10.21 29.66
N ALA A 993 15.27 11.50 29.80
CA ALA A 993 16.26 12.21 28.98
C ALA A 993 17.68 11.63 29.12
N GLY A 994 18.05 11.20 30.32
CA GLY A 994 19.38 10.65 30.60
C GLY A 994 19.58 9.31 29.90
N GLN A 995 18.55 8.46 29.91
CA GLN A 995 18.55 7.19 29.18
C GLN A 995 18.63 7.39 27.66
N VAL A 996 17.91 8.38 27.12
CA VAL A 996 18.01 8.74 25.69
C VAL A 996 19.40 9.21 25.33
N ARG A 997 20.02 10.07 26.16
CA ARG A 997 21.39 10.54 25.94
C ARG A 997 22.40 9.38 25.92
N LEU A 998 22.32 8.47 26.89
CA LEU A 998 23.19 7.28 26.92
C LEU A 998 22.99 6.38 25.70
N ALA A 999 21.74 6.24 25.22
CA ALA A 999 21.46 5.51 23.99
C ALA A 999 22.06 6.21 22.76
N ALA A 1000 22.01 7.54 22.70
CA ALA A 1000 22.60 8.33 21.64
C ALA A 1000 24.13 8.26 21.62
N GLU A 1001 24.78 8.36 22.80
CA GLU A 1001 26.23 8.14 22.96
C GLU A 1001 26.64 6.73 22.49
N GLY A 1002 25.82 5.72 22.81
CA GLY A 1002 26.01 4.35 22.33
C GLY A 1002 25.94 4.24 20.81
N VAL A 1003 24.99 4.91 20.16
CA VAL A 1003 24.89 4.96 18.69
C VAL A 1003 26.09 5.72 18.10
N ALA A 1004 26.43 6.88 18.66
CA ALA A 1004 27.55 7.70 18.21
C ALA A 1004 28.87 6.93 18.24
N GLY A 1005 29.21 6.33 19.39
CA GLY A 1005 30.47 5.60 19.54
C GLY A 1005 30.59 4.37 18.64
N ARG A 1006 29.46 3.77 18.23
CA ARG A 1006 29.47 2.68 17.24
C ARG A 1006 29.76 3.19 15.84
N LEU A 1007 29.08 4.25 15.42
CA LEU A 1007 29.29 4.88 14.12
C LEU A 1007 30.72 5.44 13.98
N GLU A 1008 31.28 6.03 15.05
CA GLU A 1008 32.68 6.50 15.10
C GLU A 1008 33.70 5.37 14.92
N ARG A 1009 33.39 4.16 15.38
CA ARG A 1009 34.24 2.96 15.14
C ARG A 1009 34.07 2.37 13.74
N GLY A 1010 33.26 3.00 12.88
CA GLY A 1010 32.95 2.48 11.55
C GLY A 1010 31.99 1.28 11.59
N GLU A 1011 31.24 1.07 12.68
CA GLU A 1011 30.18 0.07 12.72
C GLU A 1011 28.92 0.63 12.01
N GLY A 1012 28.26 -0.22 11.22
CA GLY A 1012 27.06 0.09 10.45
C GLY A 1012 27.01 -0.76 9.19
N CYS A 1013 25.85 -1.35 8.90
CA CYS A 1013 25.58 -1.96 7.61
C CYS A 1013 24.89 -0.93 6.73
N VAL A 1014 25.53 -0.53 5.63
CA VAL A 1014 25.08 0.52 4.72
C VAL A 1014 24.76 -0.07 3.35
N THR A 1015 23.61 0.30 2.80
CA THR A 1015 23.20 -0.04 1.44
C THR A 1015 22.77 1.22 0.70
N VAL A 1016 23.25 1.39 -0.54
CA VAL A 1016 22.79 2.46 -1.44
C VAL A 1016 22.35 1.87 -2.78
N LEU A 1017 21.17 2.28 -3.27
CA LEU A 1017 20.65 1.97 -4.60
C LEU A 1017 20.52 3.26 -5.40
N GLY A 1018 21.00 3.30 -6.63
CA GLY A 1018 20.85 4.47 -7.51
C GLY A 1018 21.95 4.58 -8.56
N ALA A 1019 22.04 5.74 -9.21
CA ALA A 1019 23.13 6.03 -10.12
C ALA A 1019 24.49 6.07 -9.39
N GLU A 1020 25.56 5.74 -10.10
CA GLU A 1020 26.90 5.69 -9.51
C GLU A 1020 27.36 7.08 -9.07
N GLY A 1021 27.50 7.27 -7.76
CA GLY A 1021 27.96 8.52 -7.15
C GLY A 1021 29.46 8.51 -6.81
N LYS A 1022 30.01 9.69 -6.52
CA LYS A 1022 31.43 9.87 -6.15
C LYS A 1022 31.84 9.05 -4.91
N PHE A 1023 30.90 8.79 -3.98
CA PHE A 1023 31.12 8.03 -2.74
C PHE A 1023 31.55 6.57 -2.98
N VAL A 1024 31.20 5.98 -4.12
CA VAL A 1024 31.56 4.59 -4.46
C VAL A 1024 33.04 4.47 -4.83
N ARG A 1025 33.60 5.49 -5.50
CA ARG A 1025 34.97 5.47 -6.04
C ARG A 1025 36.00 6.24 -5.19
N GLY A 1026 35.56 7.14 -4.31
CA GLY A 1026 36.41 8.15 -3.67
C GLY A 1026 36.82 7.91 -2.21
N ASP A 1027 36.06 7.17 -1.42
CA ASP A 1027 36.10 7.34 0.05
C ASP A 1027 36.90 6.29 0.83
N GLY A 1028 37.66 5.40 0.18
CA GLY A 1028 38.52 4.42 0.88
C GLY A 1028 37.77 3.36 1.72
N GLU A 1029 36.44 3.37 1.72
CA GLU A 1029 35.57 2.54 2.58
C GLU A 1029 35.25 1.14 2.04
N GLY A 1030 35.91 0.68 0.97
CA GLY A 1030 35.81 -0.71 0.50
C GLY A 1030 34.38 -1.18 0.19
N TRP A 1031 33.63 -0.39 -0.60
CA TRP A 1031 32.27 -0.74 -1.02
C TRP A 1031 32.22 -2.02 -1.85
N GLU A 1032 31.33 -2.94 -1.49
CA GLU A 1032 30.95 -4.08 -2.33
C GLU A 1032 29.95 -3.59 -3.39
N VAL A 1033 30.35 -3.62 -4.66
CA VAL A 1033 29.44 -3.31 -5.78
C VAL A 1033 28.76 -4.60 -6.23
N VAL A 1034 27.44 -4.68 -6.05
CA VAL A 1034 26.64 -5.85 -6.42
C VAL A 1034 25.84 -5.55 -7.68
N GLU A 1035 26.33 -6.07 -8.80
CA GLU A 1035 25.63 -5.97 -10.07
C GLU A 1035 24.33 -6.77 -10.07
N MET A 1036 23.25 -6.10 -10.49
CA MET A 1036 21.92 -6.71 -10.64
C MET A 1036 21.65 -7.24 -12.06
N GLY A 1037 22.64 -7.15 -12.97
CA GLY A 1037 22.48 -7.48 -14.38
C GLY A 1037 21.96 -6.32 -15.24
N VAL A 1038 21.80 -5.15 -14.63
CA VAL A 1038 21.35 -3.90 -15.24
C VAL A 1038 22.48 -3.33 -16.12
N GLY A 1039 22.43 -3.53 -17.45
CA GLY A 1039 23.26 -2.74 -18.39
C GLY A 1039 24.31 -3.46 -19.25
N LYS A 1040 24.25 -4.79 -19.47
CA LYS A 1040 25.11 -5.46 -20.47
C LYS A 1040 24.55 -5.51 -21.90
N ALA A 1041 23.45 -4.82 -22.19
CA ALA A 1041 22.95 -4.63 -23.55
C ALA A 1041 23.41 -3.26 -24.09
N GLY A 1042 24.65 -3.15 -24.59
CA GLY A 1042 25.09 -1.92 -25.27
C GLY A 1042 26.58 -1.74 -25.54
N ALA A 1043 27.49 -2.46 -24.87
CA ALA A 1043 28.93 -2.31 -25.05
C ALA A 1043 29.60 -3.66 -25.32
N GLY A 1044 29.27 -4.27 -26.47
CA GLY A 1044 29.83 -5.54 -26.92
C GLY A 1044 30.09 -5.55 -28.42
N GLY A 1045 30.67 -4.48 -28.95
CA GLY A 1045 31.18 -4.40 -30.32
C GLY A 1045 32.68 -4.18 -30.30
N GLU A 1046 33.41 -5.10 -30.92
CA GLU A 1046 34.83 -5.02 -31.30
C GLU A 1046 35.89 -5.07 -30.19
N ALA A 1047 36.27 -6.30 -29.82
CA ALA A 1047 37.67 -6.62 -29.56
C ALA A 1047 38.11 -7.65 -30.61
N VAL A 1048 38.37 -7.17 -31.83
CA VAL A 1048 39.17 -7.90 -32.83
C VAL A 1048 40.62 -7.81 -32.38
N GLY A 1049 41.26 -8.97 -32.23
CA GLY A 1049 42.60 -9.07 -31.66
C GLY A 1049 43.72 -8.49 -32.52
N SER A 1050 44.82 -8.16 -31.85
CA SER A 1050 46.20 -8.34 -32.33
C SER A 1050 47.18 -7.76 -31.30
N GLY A 1051 48.20 -8.53 -30.92
CA GLY A 1051 49.41 -8.03 -30.26
C GLY A 1051 49.63 -8.56 -28.86
#